data_AF-A0A6A5XWR0-F1
#
_entry.id   AF-A0A6A5XWR0-F1
#
_cell.length_a   1.000
_cell.length_b   1.000
_cell.length_c   1.000
_cell.angle_alpha   90.00
_cell.angle_beta   90.00
_cell.angle_gamma   90.00
#
_symmetry.space_group_name_H-M   'P 1'
#
loop_
_entity.id
_entity.type
_entity.pdbx_description
1 polymer ?
#
loop_
_entity_poly.entity_id
_entity_poly.type
_entity_poly.pdbx_seq_one_letter_code
_entity_poly.pdbx_strand_id
1 'polypeptide(L)'
;MSPPQSARGNAPPHIRLNSGTHNIAHDVEAQRPTSSHSRKNPPRSLTAAPYRPGTAPGSVQSPGLPSPLGSPSLYRNAGVAESAELLLPPKKSRSKAYRDESPLRSPTMSRRTSWSSESIHSHDSRMSPFASPFDDSRAPSRAGSDEELNTQTVSEKYNILPSAGLLLFPEDVEKDDYLHNPDPNDKDRDCNVFTKRGFVNVGALVILSLGLLVLFIGYPVLTFVHKLTEPEIGPCTRNPLCIEGMQDQPNLKGLRTSLIDPDTPKEFRTRTSSDGTKQVLVFSDEFNKAGRTFYDGDDPYFQAVDIWYGATQDLEWYDPDAVITKDGVLELQFDNIRNHGLDFRSGMIQSWNKLCYKGGHLEASISLPGRGDTIGFWPGFWTMGNLARPGYLASTDGLWPYSYHDECDYGITPNQSSYDGLSYLPGMRLPACTCKNEDHPTPGKSRSAPEIDALEGSVRFLGPDSTRGVGQVSQSYQTAPFDIWYRADSDFMEVYDHSITEINAYQGGPFQQAVSGLTNLNNDWYNGKQYQKYAFDYKTGKNGWITWYVGDDKTWTLDARALGPNGNVGRRVIPEEPLSIIANFGISNSFAYINWDLINKTIPATMRIDYIRIYQDEGNEIVTCDPEGYETTGYIKKHPEPYANPNITQWKQAGYDVPKNTLMHGCK
;
A
#
# COMPACT_ATOMS: atom_id res chain seq x y z
N MET A 1 -7.24 11.78 31.91
CA MET A 1 -7.82 10.72 31.03
C MET A 1 -6.67 9.85 30.58
N SER A 2 -6.88 8.54 30.40
CA SER A 2 -5.88 7.67 29.76
C SER A 2 -5.88 7.90 28.25
N PRO A 3 -4.74 7.80 27.55
CA PRO A 3 -4.73 7.81 26.09
C PRO A 3 -5.49 6.59 25.54
N PRO A 4 -6.07 6.67 24.33
CA PRO A 4 -6.68 5.51 23.67
C PRO A 4 -5.61 4.44 23.43
N GLN A 5 -5.91 3.19 23.79
CA GLN A 5 -5.00 2.08 23.52
C GLN A 5 -5.14 1.66 22.06
N SER A 6 -4.01 1.53 21.35
CA SER A 6 -3.97 0.92 20.02
C SER A 6 -4.60 -0.48 20.04
N ALA A 7 -5.21 -0.89 18.93
CA ALA A 7 -5.86 -2.20 18.81
C ALA A 7 -4.87 -3.39 18.85
N ARG A 8 -3.56 -3.12 18.92
CA ARG A 8 -2.48 -4.09 19.09
C ARG A 8 -1.92 -3.95 20.51
N GLY A 9 -2.15 -4.96 21.35
CA GLY A 9 -1.66 -4.97 22.74
C GLY A 9 -0.13 -5.05 22.84
N ASN A 10 0.40 -4.70 24.02
CA ASN A 10 1.83 -4.48 24.33
C ASN A 10 2.74 -5.75 24.27
N ALA A 11 2.52 -6.66 23.32
CA ALA A 11 3.43 -7.77 23.04
C ALA A 11 4.63 -7.25 22.22
N PRO A 12 5.88 -7.52 22.61
CA PRO A 12 7.04 -7.14 21.79
C PRO A 12 7.02 -7.91 20.45
N PRO A 13 7.46 -7.28 19.34
CA PRO A 13 7.41 -7.89 18.02
C PRO A 13 8.38 -9.08 17.90
N HIS A 14 7.88 -10.29 18.12
CA HIS A 14 8.67 -11.52 18.06
C HIS A 14 8.87 -12.00 16.60
N ILE A 15 9.63 -11.25 15.81
CA ILE A 15 10.00 -11.63 14.43
C ILE A 15 11.20 -12.59 14.47
N ARG A 16 11.08 -13.75 13.83
CA ARG A 16 12.21 -14.67 13.60
C ARG A 16 12.92 -14.31 12.29
N LEU A 17 13.89 -13.40 12.36
CA LEU A 17 14.85 -13.22 11.27
C LEU A 17 15.92 -14.32 11.34
N ASN A 18 16.22 -14.96 10.20
CA ASN A 18 17.38 -15.84 10.06
C ASN A 18 18.65 -15.01 9.79
N SER A 19 19.02 -14.15 10.74
CA SER A 19 20.27 -13.39 10.71
C SER A 19 21.47 -14.31 11.01
N GLY A 20 21.97 -14.97 9.97
CA GLY A 20 23.08 -15.92 10.05
C GLY A 20 24.46 -15.29 10.32
N THR A 21 24.65 -14.69 11.49
CA THR A 21 25.92 -14.11 11.96
C THR A 21 26.94 -15.20 12.36
N HIS A 22 27.34 -16.03 11.40
CA HIS A 22 28.39 -17.03 11.59
C HIS A 22 29.76 -16.37 11.74
N ASN A 23 30.24 -16.24 12.98
CA ASN A 23 31.61 -15.86 13.30
C ASN A 23 32.59 -16.92 12.77
N ILE A 24 33.33 -16.60 11.70
CA ILE A 24 34.32 -17.48 11.05
C ILE A 24 35.64 -17.53 11.85
N ALA A 25 35.53 -17.81 13.15
CA ALA A 25 36.64 -17.85 14.11
C ALA A 25 36.66 -19.14 14.96
N HIS A 26 35.54 -19.86 15.06
CA HIS A 26 35.43 -21.15 15.75
C HIS A 26 34.60 -22.14 14.94
N ASP A 27 35.30 -22.96 14.12
CA ASP A 27 35.03 -24.40 13.93
C ASP A 27 35.97 -24.97 12.86
N VAL A 28 37.06 -25.61 13.29
CA VAL A 28 38.01 -26.29 12.40
C VAL A 28 38.49 -27.60 13.03
N GLU A 29 37.63 -28.63 13.09
CA GLU A 29 38.10 -30.01 12.93
C GLU A 29 37.00 -31.04 12.57
N ALA A 30 37.30 -31.83 11.52
CA ALA A 30 36.78 -33.17 11.21
C ALA A 30 35.29 -33.38 10.79
N GLN A 31 34.95 -34.28 9.84
CA GLN A 31 35.77 -35.08 8.91
C GLN A 31 34.97 -35.51 7.64
N ARG A 32 35.64 -36.14 6.66
CA ARG A 32 35.13 -36.47 5.31
C ARG A 32 34.68 -37.93 5.13
N PRO A 33 33.92 -38.20 4.04
CA PRO A 33 34.23 -39.26 3.07
C PRO A 33 34.57 -38.63 1.69
N THR A 34 35.75 -38.83 1.09
CA THR A 34 36.14 -39.95 0.18
C THR A 34 35.19 -40.17 -1.01
N SER A 35 35.59 -40.11 -2.29
CA SER A 35 36.92 -39.99 -2.95
C SER A 35 36.73 -39.40 -4.39
N SER A 36 37.67 -39.33 -5.36
CA SER A 36 39.07 -39.77 -5.53
C SER A 36 39.81 -38.95 -6.62
N HIS A 37 41.11 -38.66 -6.41
CA HIS A 37 42.10 -38.14 -7.39
C HIS A 37 41.85 -36.70 -7.97
N SER A 38 42.87 -35.87 -8.26
CA SER A 38 44.32 -36.11 -8.37
C SER A 38 45.22 -34.96 -7.82
N ARG A 39 46.51 -35.27 -7.62
CA ARG A 39 47.73 -34.43 -7.40
C ARG A 39 47.54 -32.94 -6.97
N LYS A 40 47.88 -32.54 -5.74
CA LYS A 40 49.23 -32.14 -5.21
C LYS A 40 49.91 -31.00 -5.99
N ASN A 41 50.48 -29.93 -5.40
CA ASN A 41 50.52 -29.38 -4.01
C ASN A 41 50.89 -27.85 -4.06
N PRO A 42 50.92 -27.07 -2.94
CA PRO A 42 50.37 -25.69 -2.95
C PRO A 42 51.42 -24.54 -2.72
N PRO A 43 51.16 -23.37 -2.08
CA PRO A 43 51.46 -22.07 -2.70
C PRO A 43 52.50 -21.22 -1.94
N ARG A 44 52.76 -19.98 -2.41
CA ARG A 44 53.44 -18.93 -1.64
C ARG A 44 52.66 -17.61 -1.66
N SER A 45 52.43 -17.07 -0.47
CA SER A 45 52.04 -15.67 -0.28
C SER A 45 53.28 -14.78 -0.27
N LEU A 46 53.17 -13.57 -0.83
CA LEU A 46 54.00 -12.41 -0.47
C LEU A 46 53.16 -11.14 -0.55
N THR A 47 53.07 -10.43 0.57
CA THR A 47 52.66 -9.03 0.64
C THR A 47 53.79 -8.12 0.10
N ALA A 48 53.42 -6.97 -0.46
CA ALA A 48 54.38 -5.96 -0.90
C ALA A 48 54.05 -4.60 -0.26
N ALA A 49 55.04 -4.02 0.42
CA ALA A 49 55.06 -2.64 0.91
C ALA A 49 56.33 -1.95 0.35
N PRO A 50 56.34 -0.60 0.19
CA PRO A 50 57.29 0.07 -0.69
C PRO A 50 58.72 0.24 -0.14
N TYR A 51 59.68 0.33 -1.07
CA TYR A 51 61.12 0.52 -0.86
C TYR A 51 61.53 1.95 -0.48
N ARG A 52 62.57 2.10 0.37
CA ARG A 52 63.75 2.99 0.21
C ARG A 52 64.85 2.69 1.28
N PRO A 53 66.12 3.13 1.14
CA PRO A 53 67.20 2.11 1.07
C PRO A 53 68.45 2.29 1.97
N GLY A 54 68.91 1.15 2.52
CA GLY A 54 70.29 0.61 2.51
C GLY A 54 71.52 1.38 3.03
N THR A 55 72.39 0.69 3.78
CA THR A 55 73.86 0.59 3.51
C THR A 55 74.60 -0.43 4.41
N ALA A 56 75.66 -1.05 3.86
CA ALA A 56 76.80 -1.74 4.50
C ALA A 56 76.60 -3.05 5.36
N PRO A 57 77.57 -4.00 5.42
CA PRO A 57 77.44 -5.28 6.14
C PRO A 57 78.59 -5.69 7.11
N GLY A 58 78.32 -6.68 7.98
CA GLY A 58 79.30 -7.53 8.70
C GLY A 58 79.34 -7.34 10.24
N SER A 59 79.82 -8.29 11.06
CA SER A 59 80.12 -9.73 10.84
C SER A 59 80.41 -10.48 12.18
N VAL A 60 80.39 -11.82 12.16
CA VAL A 60 81.17 -12.75 13.05
C VAL A 60 80.67 -13.07 14.50
N GLN A 61 80.83 -14.37 14.86
CA GLN A 61 80.94 -15.05 16.18
C GLN A 61 79.73 -15.42 17.08
N SER A 62 79.63 -16.75 17.30
CA SER A 62 79.09 -17.48 18.48
C SER A 62 80.26 -17.75 19.48
N PRO A 63 80.19 -18.60 20.56
CA PRO A 63 79.11 -19.46 21.10
C PRO A 63 78.92 -19.44 22.65
N GLY A 64 78.01 -20.27 23.20
CA GLY A 64 77.99 -20.61 24.65
C GLY A 64 76.74 -21.34 25.19
N LEU A 65 76.95 -22.50 25.83
CA LEU A 65 76.01 -23.27 26.69
C LEU A 65 76.66 -23.36 28.12
N PRO A 66 76.03 -23.87 29.22
CA PRO A 66 74.90 -24.83 29.32
C PRO A 66 73.86 -24.58 30.45
N SER A 67 72.99 -25.58 30.71
CA SER A 67 71.91 -25.59 31.72
C SER A 67 72.17 -26.51 32.94
N PRO A 68 71.40 -26.35 34.03
CA PRO A 68 70.89 -27.47 34.87
C PRO A 68 69.35 -27.37 35.08
N LEU A 69 68.52 -28.41 34.86
CA LEU A 69 68.23 -29.64 35.64
C LEU A 69 67.19 -29.49 36.77
N GLY A 70 66.13 -30.32 36.75
CA GLY A 70 65.16 -30.47 37.85
C GLY A 70 63.83 -31.21 37.53
N SER A 71 63.79 -32.55 37.70
CA SER A 71 62.58 -33.41 37.68
C SER A 71 62.76 -34.56 38.70
N PRO A 72 61.70 -35.13 39.32
CA PRO A 72 60.82 -36.18 38.73
C PRO A 72 59.31 -35.98 39.06
N SER A 73 58.27 -36.48 38.35
CA SER A 73 57.94 -37.82 37.79
C SER A 73 57.44 -38.86 38.80
N LEU A 74 56.30 -39.55 38.53
CA LEU A 74 56.15 -41.03 38.49
C LEU A 74 54.69 -41.55 38.28
N TYR A 75 54.57 -42.68 37.54
CA TYR A 75 53.46 -43.67 37.29
C TYR A 75 51.97 -43.24 37.12
N ARG A 76 51.09 -43.75 36.21
CA ARG A 76 51.07 -44.71 35.05
C ARG A 76 50.21 -46.00 35.21
N ASN A 77 49.34 -46.25 34.21
CA ASN A 77 48.79 -47.52 33.65
C ASN A 77 47.47 -48.19 34.16
N ALA A 78 46.81 -48.88 33.20
CA ALA A 78 45.73 -49.89 33.28
C ALA A 78 44.30 -49.42 33.68
N GLY A 79 43.20 -50.09 33.27
CA GLY A 79 43.05 -51.29 32.42
C GLY A 79 41.58 -51.59 32.03
N VAL A 80 41.34 -52.55 31.14
CA VAL A 80 40.00 -52.88 30.55
C VAL A 80 39.15 -53.80 31.47
N ALA A 81 37.81 -53.67 31.40
CA ALA A 81 36.84 -54.67 31.84
C ALA A 81 35.58 -54.67 30.93
N GLU A 82 34.90 -55.82 30.80
CA GLU A 82 33.75 -56.08 29.90
C GLU A 82 32.46 -56.48 30.65
N SER A 83 31.36 -56.70 29.90
CA SER A 83 30.05 -57.34 30.30
C SER A 83 29.03 -56.42 30.98
N ALA A 84 27.70 -56.55 30.85
CA ALA A 84 26.72 -57.16 29.89
C ALA A 84 25.31 -56.62 30.31
N GLU A 85 24.12 -56.83 29.72
CA GLU A 85 23.50 -57.51 28.55
C GLU A 85 22.16 -56.71 28.28
N LEU A 86 21.11 -56.92 27.45
CA LEU A 86 20.46 -57.92 26.56
C LEU A 86 19.96 -57.14 25.29
N LEU A 87 19.79 -57.65 24.05
CA LEU A 87 18.80 -58.61 23.50
C LEU A 87 17.32 -58.19 23.67
N LEU A 88 16.41 -58.07 22.66
CA LEU A 88 16.42 -58.33 21.19
C LEU A 88 15.36 -57.42 20.44
N PRO A 89 15.30 -57.38 19.08
CA PRO A 89 14.58 -56.33 18.31
C PRO A 89 13.25 -56.79 17.58
N PRO A 90 12.85 -56.34 16.36
CA PRO A 90 11.56 -55.65 16.16
C PRO A 90 10.52 -56.40 15.28
N LYS A 91 9.34 -55.80 15.05
CA LYS A 91 8.36 -56.27 14.04
C LYS A 91 7.74 -55.15 13.19
N LYS A 92 7.66 -55.41 11.87
CA LYS A 92 6.72 -54.80 10.93
C LYS A 92 5.55 -55.76 10.68
N SER A 93 4.39 -55.25 10.28
CA SER A 93 3.39 -56.01 9.51
C SER A 93 2.77 -55.10 8.43
N ARG A 94 2.15 -55.69 7.40
CA ARG A 94 1.77 -55.00 6.16
C ARG A 94 0.49 -55.62 5.57
N SER A 95 -0.39 -54.76 5.05
CA SER A 95 -1.40 -55.01 4.00
C SER A 95 -2.35 -56.21 4.08
N LYS A 96 -3.65 -55.95 3.85
CA LYS A 96 -4.42 -56.68 2.84
C LYS A 96 -5.56 -55.82 2.27
N ALA A 97 -6.07 -56.23 1.11
CA ALA A 97 -7.18 -55.59 0.37
C ALA A 97 -7.91 -56.65 -0.47
N TYR A 98 -9.21 -56.44 -0.74
CA TYR A 98 -10.07 -57.19 -1.69
C TYR A 98 -11.47 -56.52 -1.74
N ARG A 99 -12.34 -56.60 -2.77
CA ARG A 99 -12.17 -56.63 -4.26
C ARG A 99 -13.56 -56.35 -4.91
N ASP A 100 -13.57 -56.17 -6.24
CA ASP A 100 -14.67 -55.81 -7.14
C ASP A 100 -15.97 -56.65 -7.07
N GLU A 101 -17.09 -56.05 -7.50
CA GLU A 101 -18.10 -56.64 -8.41
C GLU A 101 -19.03 -55.55 -9.03
N SER A 102 -19.73 -55.90 -10.11
CA SER A 102 -20.68 -55.09 -10.91
C SER A 102 -21.40 -56.05 -11.89
N PRO A 103 -22.69 -55.86 -12.32
CA PRO A 103 -23.10 -54.64 -13.05
C PRO A 103 -24.61 -54.25 -13.09
N LEU A 104 -24.89 -53.09 -13.74
CA LEU A 104 -26.08 -52.75 -14.56
C LEU A 104 -27.53 -53.01 -14.05
N ARG A 105 -28.25 -51.92 -13.72
CA ARG A 105 -29.49 -51.46 -14.41
C ARG A 105 -30.01 -50.10 -13.88
N SER A 106 -30.64 -49.32 -14.76
CA SER A 106 -31.26 -47.99 -14.51
C SER A 106 -32.81 -48.11 -14.47
N PRO A 107 -33.62 -47.03 -14.32
CA PRO A 107 -33.32 -45.62 -13.96
C PRO A 107 -34.28 -45.00 -12.90
N THR A 108 -33.99 -43.79 -12.36
CA THR A 108 -34.92 -42.61 -12.38
C THR A 108 -34.33 -41.32 -11.76
N MET A 109 -34.61 -40.18 -12.43
CA MET A 109 -34.76 -38.77 -11.97
C MET A 109 -33.73 -38.00 -11.11
N SER A 110 -33.56 -36.70 -11.49
CA SER A 110 -33.37 -35.51 -10.62
C SER A 110 -32.03 -35.41 -9.85
N ARG A 111 -31.04 -34.56 -10.21
CA ARG A 111 -31.12 -33.11 -10.57
C ARG A 111 -30.00 -32.66 -11.52
N ARG A 112 -30.11 -31.44 -12.07
CA ARG A 112 -29.09 -30.76 -12.91
C ARG A 112 -28.31 -29.69 -12.14
N THR A 113 -27.00 -29.64 -12.38
CA THR A 113 -26.14 -28.45 -12.56
C THR A 113 -24.89 -28.91 -13.34
N SER A 114 -24.23 -28.15 -14.22
CA SER A 114 -24.58 -26.99 -15.05
C SER A 114 -23.34 -26.64 -15.90
N TRP A 115 -23.43 -26.44 -17.21
CA TRP A 115 -22.30 -25.98 -18.05
C TRP A 115 -22.81 -25.32 -19.34
N SER A 116 -22.11 -24.27 -19.83
CA SER A 116 -22.26 -23.59 -21.14
C SER A 116 -23.64 -23.00 -21.53
N SER A 117 -23.74 -21.86 -22.21
CA SER A 117 -22.73 -20.85 -22.60
C SER A 117 -23.42 -19.54 -23.04
N GLU A 118 -22.67 -18.44 -22.96
CA GLU A 118 -22.75 -17.18 -23.74
C GLU A 118 -24.10 -16.70 -24.32
N SER A 119 -24.49 -15.49 -23.91
CA SER A 119 -25.20 -14.55 -24.79
C SER A 119 -24.73 -13.12 -24.52
N ILE A 120 -24.38 -12.38 -25.58
CA ILE A 120 -23.87 -11.01 -25.53
C ILE A 120 -24.92 -10.04 -24.97
N HIS A 121 -24.49 -9.06 -24.16
CA HIS A 121 -25.36 -8.01 -23.64
C HIS A 121 -25.72 -6.95 -24.70
N SER A 122 -26.98 -6.52 -24.69
CA SER A 122 -27.38 -5.14 -24.94
C SER A 122 -28.34 -4.67 -23.83
N HIS A 123 -28.49 -3.36 -23.67
CA HIS A 123 -29.31 -2.71 -22.64
C HIS A 123 -30.79 -3.17 -22.72
N ASP A 124 -31.54 -3.29 -21.62
CA ASP A 124 -31.83 -2.19 -20.69
C ASP A 124 -32.07 -2.62 -19.22
N SER A 125 -32.52 -1.68 -18.38
CA SER A 125 -32.51 -1.75 -16.93
C SER A 125 -33.82 -1.23 -16.31
N ARG A 126 -34.29 -1.91 -15.24
CA ARG A 126 -34.85 -1.36 -13.97
C ARG A 126 -35.96 -2.22 -13.37
N MET A 127 -35.73 -2.61 -12.12
CA MET A 127 -36.70 -2.80 -11.03
C MET A 127 -35.87 -2.72 -9.73
N SER A 128 -36.35 -2.27 -8.57
CA SER A 128 -37.71 -1.92 -8.08
C SER A 128 -37.52 -0.92 -6.89
N PRO A 129 -38.44 -0.67 -5.93
CA PRO A 129 -39.87 -1.01 -5.83
C PRO A 129 -40.79 0.12 -5.29
N PHE A 130 -41.75 0.61 -6.08
CA PHE A 130 -43.03 1.13 -5.55
C PHE A 130 -44.12 0.92 -6.60
N ALA A 131 -45.19 0.19 -6.26
CA ALA A 131 -46.31 -0.12 -7.14
C ALA A 131 -47.64 0.11 -6.41
N SER A 132 -48.67 0.56 -7.14
CA SER A 132 -49.99 0.94 -6.62
C SER A 132 -51.08 0.03 -7.21
N PRO A 133 -52.11 -0.40 -6.45
CA PRO A 133 -52.88 -1.61 -6.76
C PRO A 133 -54.12 -1.35 -7.65
N PHE A 134 -53.92 -0.76 -8.84
CA PHE A 134 -55.03 -0.42 -9.76
C PHE A 134 -54.85 -0.87 -11.22
N ASP A 135 -53.78 -1.62 -11.54
CA ASP A 135 -53.50 -2.07 -12.91
C ASP A 135 -53.69 -3.59 -13.05
N ASP A 136 -54.92 -3.99 -13.41
CA ASP A 136 -55.27 -5.35 -13.83
C ASP A 136 -56.47 -5.31 -14.82
N SER A 137 -56.66 -6.37 -15.58
CA SER A 137 -57.84 -6.67 -16.40
C SER A 137 -58.08 -5.79 -17.65
N ARG A 138 -57.18 -5.88 -18.64
CA ARG A 138 -57.61 -5.97 -20.06
C ARG A 138 -56.91 -7.07 -20.84
N ALA A 139 -57.61 -8.20 -20.97
CA ALA A 139 -57.34 -9.23 -21.97
C ALA A 139 -57.62 -8.70 -23.40
N PRO A 140 -57.11 -9.36 -24.46
CA PRO A 140 -56.74 -8.67 -25.70
C PRO A 140 -57.73 -8.84 -26.87
N SER A 141 -57.24 -8.43 -28.06
CA SER A 141 -57.74 -8.74 -29.41
C SER A 141 -58.80 -7.80 -29.99
N ARG A 142 -58.34 -6.91 -30.89
CA ARG A 142 -59.17 -6.24 -31.90
C ARG A 142 -58.78 -6.78 -33.27
N ALA A 143 -59.49 -7.78 -33.77
CA ALA A 143 -59.48 -8.14 -35.18
C ALA A 143 -60.44 -7.20 -35.93
N GLY A 144 -60.07 -6.76 -37.14
CA GLY A 144 -60.87 -5.82 -37.93
C GLY A 144 -61.48 -6.48 -39.16
N SER A 145 -62.65 -5.99 -39.55
CA SER A 145 -63.22 -6.07 -40.90
C SER A 145 -64.22 -4.93 -41.04
N ASP A 146 -64.25 -4.30 -42.21
CA ASP A 146 -64.94 -3.04 -42.46
C ASP A 146 -66.42 -3.23 -42.84
N GLU A 147 -67.22 -2.15 -42.69
CA GLU A 147 -68.18 -1.57 -43.65
C GLU A 147 -69.28 -0.75 -42.96
N GLU A 148 -69.90 0.17 -43.72
CA GLU A 148 -70.90 1.13 -43.23
C GLU A 148 -72.29 0.49 -43.09
N LEU A 149 -72.96 0.69 -41.94
CA LEU A 149 -74.36 0.28 -41.77
C LEU A 149 -75.24 1.37 -41.16
N ASN A 150 -76.17 1.83 -42.01
CA ASN A 150 -77.27 2.76 -41.72
C ASN A 150 -78.14 2.26 -40.54
N THR A 151 -78.69 3.18 -39.74
CA THR A 151 -79.52 2.93 -38.54
C THR A 151 -80.88 2.27 -38.80
N GLN A 152 -81.14 1.85 -40.05
CA GLN A 152 -82.43 1.36 -40.54
C GLN A 152 -82.60 -0.18 -40.45
N THR A 153 -81.58 -0.92 -40.00
CA THR A 153 -81.57 -2.40 -39.95
C THR A 153 -81.89 -2.99 -38.57
N VAL A 154 -81.95 -2.17 -37.51
CA VAL A 154 -82.25 -2.65 -36.14
C VAL A 154 -83.69 -3.18 -36.03
N SER A 155 -84.61 -2.67 -36.86
CA SER A 155 -86.02 -3.08 -36.93
C SER A 155 -86.27 -4.47 -37.51
N GLU A 156 -85.29 -5.12 -38.15
CA GLU A 156 -85.41 -6.55 -38.52
C GLU A 156 -84.93 -7.49 -37.40
N LYS A 157 -84.08 -7.00 -36.49
CA LYS A 157 -83.53 -7.81 -35.39
C LYS A 157 -84.49 -7.94 -34.19
N TYR A 158 -85.45 -7.04 -34.08
CA TYR A 158 -86.56 -7.15 -33.12
C TYR A 158 -87.86 -7.35 -33.89
N ASN A 159 -88.42 -8.56 -33.81
CA ASN A 159 -89.58 -8.99 -34.59
C ASN A 159 -90.90 -8.43 -34.02
N ILE A 160 -91.04 -7.10 -34.03
CA ILE A 160 -92.19 -6.37 -33.49
C ILE A 160 -93.32 -6.31 -34.53
N LEU A 161 -93.82 -7.49 -34.92
CA LEU A 161 -95.07 -7.64 -35.65
C LEU A 161 -96.22 -7.90 -34.65
N PRO A 162 -97.37 -7.21 -34.76
CA PRO A 162 -98.48 -7.39 -33.83
C PRO A 162 -99.17 -8.75 -34.06
N SER A 163 -98.74 -9.75 -33.29
CA SER A 163 -99.43 -11.04 -33.18
C SER A 163 -100.40 -11.03 -31.99
N ALA A 164 -101.45 -11.85 -32.05
CA ALA A 164 -102.57 -11.85 -31.10
C ALA A 164 -102.24 -12.32 -29.66
N GLY A 165 -100.95 -12.54 -29.34
CA GLY A 165 -100.47 -12.76 -27.97
C GLY A 165 -100.15 -11.48 -27.19
N LEU A 166 -100.11 -10.30 -27.84
CA LEU A 166 -99.87 -9.01 -27.16
C LEU A 166 -101.18 -8.36 -26.67
N LEU A 167 -102.02 -9.13 -25.99
CA LEU A 167 -103.19 -8.66 -25.25
C LEU A 167 -102.99 -8.96 -23.78
N LEU A 168 -102.52 -7.96 -23.04
CA LEU A 168 -102.39 -8.02 -21.59
C LEU A 168 -103.77 -7.67 -21.00
N PHE A 169 -104.51 -8.69 -20.59
CA PHE A 169 -105.86 -8.52 -20.03
C PHE A 169 -105.76 -8.04 -18.57
N PRO A 170 -106.55 -7.03 -18.11
CA PRO A 170 -106.43 -6.46 -16.77
C PRO A 170 -106.88 -7.36 -15.58
N GLU A 171 -106.85 -8.68 -15.73
CA GLU A 171 -107.39 -9.64 -14.76
C GLU A 171 -106.32 -10.62 -14.21
N ASP A 172 -105.13 -10.68 -14.80
CA ASP A 172 -103.98 -11.42 -14.25
C ASP A 172 -103.27 -10.56 -13.18
N VAL A 173 -103.40 -10.95 -11.91
CA VAL A 173 -102.75 -10.30 -10.75
C VAL A 173 -101.35 -10.86 -10.55
N GLU A 174 -100.32 -10.02 -10.62
CA GLU A 174 -98.92 -10.42 -10.43
C GLU A 174 -98.51 -10.38 -8.94
N LYS A 175 -97.45 -11.10 -8.58
CA LYS A 175 -97.09 -11.34 -7.15
C LYS A 175 -96.58 -10.11 -6.41
N ASP A 176 -96.24 -9.06 -7.14
CA ASP A 176 -95.73 -7.79 -6.67
C ASP A 176 -96.74 -6.63 -6.81
N ASP A 177 -97.98 -6.88 -7.22
CA ASP A 177 -99.07 -5.88 -7.22
C ASP A 177 -99.30 -5.25 -5.83
N TYR A 178 -99.01 -6.00 -4.76
CA TYR A 178 -99.07 -5.49 -3.37
C TYR A 178 -98.10 -4.32 -3.11
N LEU A 179 -97.05 -4.18 -3.91
CA LEU A 179 -96.05 -3.11 -3.82
C LEU A 179 -96.49 -1.84 -4.59
N HIS A 180 -97.47 -1.96 -5.49
CA HIS A 180 -97.83 -0.91 -6.44
C HIS A 180 -99.28 -0.41 -6.32
N ASN A 181 -100.19 -1.19 -5.72
CA ASN A 181 -101.54 -0.76 -5.37
C ASN A 181 -101.65 -0.45 -3.85
N PRO A 182 -101.58 0.82 -3.42
CA PRO A 182 -101.77 1.17 -2.01
C PRO A 182 -103.24 1.08 -1.59
N ASP A 183 -103.57 0.13 -0.71
CA ASP A 183 -104.89 0.06 -0.08
C ASP A 183 -105.09 1.30 0.84
N PRO A 184 -106.19 2.06 0.71
CA PRO A 184 -106.45 3.24 1.54
C PRO A 184 -106.60 2.96 3.05
N ASN A 185 -106.70 1.69 3.46
CA ASN A 185 -106.67 1.25 4.86
C ASN A 185 -105.29 0.81 5.38
N ASP A 186 -104.21 0.78 4.56
CA ASP A 186 -102.87 0.33 4.98
C ASP A 186 -102.13 1.37 5.87
N LYS A 187 -102.74 1.68 7.02
CA LYS A 187 -102.14 2.43 8.13
C LYS A 187 -101.56 1.44 9.13
N ASP A 188 -100.42 1.84 9.70
CA ASP A 188 -99.66 1.16 10.77
C ASP A 188 -98.61 0.12 10.32
N ARG A 189 -97.68 0.56 9.46
CA ARG A 189 -96.35 -0.08 9.35
C ARG A 189 -95.52 0.19 10.62
N ASP A 190 -95.54 -0.80 11.50
CA ASP A 190 -94.96 -0.81 12.84
C ASP A 190 -93.46 -0.40 12.87
N CYS A 191 -93.15 0.77 13.42
CA CYS A 191 -91.80 1.35 13.49
C CYS A 191 -90.93 0.75 14.61
N ASN A 192 -90.76 -0.57 14.63
CA ASN A 192 -89.97 -1.25 15.65
C ASN A 192 -88.46 -1.10 15.39
N VAL A 193 -87.86 -0.05 15.95
CA VAL A 193 -86.45 0.33 15.75
C VAL A 193 -85.46 -0.73 16.29
N PHE A 194 -85.84 -1.51 17.30
CA PHE A 194 -84.94 -2.41 18.04
C PHE A 194 -84.80 -3.82 17.44
N THR A 195 -84.69 -3.92 16.11
CA THR A 195 -84.37 -5.20 15.45
C THR A 195 -82.90 -5.57 15.59
N LYS A 196 -82.59 -6.88 15.58
CA LYS A 196 -81.19 -7.37 15.54
C LYS A 196 -80.39 -6.81 14.35
N ARG A 197 -81.03 -6.60 13.19
CA ARG A 197 -80.39 -5.96 12.01
C ARG A 197 -80.07 -4.48 12.29
N GLY A 198 -80.96 -3.76 12.95
CA GLY A 198 -80.72 -2.37 13.38
C GLY A 198 -79.48 -2.26 14.26
N PHE A 199 -79.38 -3.07 15.32
CA PHE A 199 -78.21 -3.08 16.21
C PHE A 199 -76.91 -3.45 15.50
N VAL A 200 -76.90 -4.44 14.60
CA VAL A 200 -75.71 -4.80 13.83
C VAL A 200 -75.28 -3.69 12.88
N ASN A 201 -76.22 -3.07 12.16
CA ASN A 201 -75.91 -1.99 11.22
C ASN A 201 -75.43 -0.72 11.94
N VAL A 202 -76.06 -0.32 13.04
CA VAL A 202 -75.64 0.84 13.84
C VAL A 202 -74.30 0.57 14.54
N GLY A 203 -74.10 -0.64 15.08
CA GLY A 203 -72.82 -1.03 15.68
C GLY A 203 -71.67 -1.04 14.66
N ALA A 204 -71.91 -1.59 13.47
CA ALA A 204 -70.94 -1.55 12.37
C ALA A 204 -70.63 -0.11 11.93
N LEU A 205 -71.66 0.75 11.81
CA LEU A 205 -71.47 2.16 11.48
C LEU A 205 -70.62 2.89 12.53
N VAL A 206 -70.89 2.69 13.82
CA VAL A 206 -70.11 3.29 14.92
C VAL A 206 -68.65 2.82 14.89
N ILE A 207 -68.39 1.52 14.65
CA ILE A 207 -67.03 0.99 14.52
C ILE A 207 -66.32 1.59 13.30
N LEU A 208 -67.00 1.74 12.16
CA LEU A 208 -66.43 2.30 10.94
C LEU A 208 -66.13 3.80 11.11
N SER A 209 -67.04 4.56 11.75
CA SER A 209 -66.82 5.97 12.12
C SER A 209 -65.68 6.15 13.13
N LEU A 210 -65.55 5.28 14.13
CA LEU A 210 -64.42 5.29 15.06
C LEU A 210 -63.10 4.96 14.34
N GLY A 211 -63.09 3.99 13.43
CA GLY A 211 -61.94 3.69 12.58
C GLY A 211 -61.51 4.88 11.71
N LEU A 212 -62.47 5.57 11.09
CA LEU A 212 -62.24 6.83 10.35
C LEU A 212 -61.66 7.93 11.26
N LEU A 213 -62.21 8.14 12.45
CA LEU A 213 -61.70 9.15 13.39
C LEU A 213 -60.29 8.82 13.90
N VAL A 214 -59.98 7.55 14.16
CA VAL A 214 -58.62 7.12 14.50
C VAL A 214 -57.66 7.27 13.32
N LEU A 215 -58.09 7.00 12.08
CA LEU A 215 -57.23 7.13 10.89
C LEU A 215 -56.95 8.60 10.52
N PHE A 216 -57.95 9.48 10.59
CA PHE A 216 -57.85 10.87 10.10
C PHE A 216 -57.64 11.92 11.20
N ILE A 217 -57.83 11.60 12.48
CA ILE A 217 -57.53 12.50 13.61
C ILE A 217 -56.53 11.85 14.56
N GLY A 218 -56.80 10.62 15.01
CA GLY A 218 -55.94 9.90 15.96
C GLY A 218 -54.50 9.72 15.47
N TYR A 219 -54.32 9.20 14.26
CA TYR A 219 -53.01 8.89 13.67
C TYR A 219 -52.20 10.16 13.32
N PRO A 220 -52.76 11.22 12.73
CA PRO A 220 -52.07 12.51 12.58
C PRO A 220 -51.66 13.15 13.92
N VAL A 221 -52.53 13.13 14.94
CA VAL A 221 -52.20 13.66 16.27
C VAL A 221 -51.10 12.83 16.94
N LEU A 222 -51.20 11.50 16.91
CA LEU A 222 -50.18 10.62 17.48
C LEU A 222 -48.83 10.77 16.78
N THR A 223 -48.79 10.82 15.44
CA THR A 223 -47.53 11.01 14.70
C THR A 223 -46.94 12.41 14.90
N PHE A 224 -47.77 13.45 15.01
CA PHE A 224 -47.32 14.81 15.33
C PHE A 224 -46.76 14.91 16.75
N VAL A 225 -47.44 14.33 17.75
CA VAL A 225 -46.95 14.28 19.14
C VAL A 225 -45.67 13.45 19.24
N HIS A 226 -45.62 12.26 18.62
CA HIS A 226 -44.43 11.42 18.62
C HIS A 226 -43.22 12.17 18.06
N LYS A 227 -43.40 12.89 16.95
CA LYS A 227 -42.36 13.73 16.32
C LYS A 227 -41.98 14.99 17.12
N LEU A 228 -42.79 15.42 18.10
CA LEU A 228 -42.45 16.47 19.06
C LEU A 228 -41.84 15.93 20.37
N THR A 229 -42.03 14.65 20.68
CA THR A 229 -41.47 13.98 21.88
C THR A 229 -40.28 13.08 21.58
N GLU A 230 -39.96 12.84 20.30
CA GLU A 230 -38.72 12.22 19.88
C GLU A 230 -37.54 13.11 20.31
N PRO A 231 -36.62 12.62 21.16
CA PRO A 231 -35.45 13.40 21.56
C PRO A 231 -34.54 13.63 20.35
N GLU A 232 -34.04 14.85 20.18
CA GLU A 232 -33.19 15.19 19.03
C GLU A 232 -31.94 14.32 18.98
N ILE A 233 -31.88 13.43 17.98
CA ILE A 233 -30.74 12.53 17.74
C ILE A 233 -29.67 13.31 16.98
N GLY A 234 -28.99 14.22 17.68
CA GLY A 234 -27.75 14.83 17.20
C GLY A 234 -26.65 13.78 16.94
N PRO A 235 -25.59 14.13 16.20
CA PRO A 235 -24.57 13.17 15.76
C PRO A 235 -23.81 12.49 16.92
N CYS A 236 -23.72 13.13 18.10
CA CYS A 236 -23.14 12.51 19.29
C CYS A 236 -24.08 11.55 20.04
N THR A 237 -25.40 11.64 19.88
CA THR A 237 -26.39 10.95 20.75
C THR A 237 -26.31 9.41 20.69
N ARG A 238 -25.52 8.85 19.76
CA ARG A 238 -25.22 7.40 19.66
C ARG A 238 -23.74 7.07 19.44
N ASN A 239 -22.83 8.03 19.51
CA ASN A 239 -21.40 7.82 19.23
C ASN A 239 -20.55 8.16 20.46
N PRO A 240 -19.97 7.16 21.17
CA PRO A 240 -19.15 7.39 22.36
C PRO A 240 -17.77 8.01 22.08
N LEU A 241 -17.40 8.20 20.81
CA LEU A 241 -16.18 8.90 20.38
C LEU A 241 -16.46 10.35 19.92
N CYS A 242 -17.69 10.83 20.06
CA CYS A 242 -18.09 12.15 19.57
C CYS A 242 -17.76 13.26 20.57
N ILE A 243 -17.10 14.32 20.10
CA ILE A 243 -16.64 15.43 20.94
C ILE A 243 -17.78 16.43 21.15
N GLU A 244 -18.21 16.59 22.40
CA GLU A 244 -19.20 17.61 22.77
C GLU A 244 -18.66 19.02 22.47
N GLY A 245 -19.43 19.81 21.73
CA GLY A 245 -19.05 21.14 21.26
C GLY A 245 -18.51 21.20 19.82
N MET A 246 -18.29 20.06 19.16
CA MET A 246 -17.86 20.01 17.74
C MET A 246 -18.86 19.27 16.83
N GLN A 247 -20.10 19.06 17.28
CA GLN A 247 -21.14 18.31 16.56
C GLN A 247 -21.42 18.80 15.14
N ASP A 248 -21.36 20.12 14.93
CA ASP A 248 -21.71 20.76 13.66
C ASP A 248 -20.48 21.10 12.78
N GLN A 249 -19.28 20.65 13.15
CA GLN A 249 -18.12 20.79 12.28
C GLN A 249 -18.30 19.92 11.02
N PRO A 250 -18.29 20.50 9.81
CA PRO A 250 -18.49 19.72 8.59
C PRO A 250 -17.16 19.09 8.15
N ASN A 251 -16.95 17.83 8.55
CA ASN A 251 -15.73 17.00 8.40
C ASN A 251 -14.95 17.11 7.07
N LEU A 252 -15.58 17.58 5.98
CA LEU A 252 -14.98 17.66 4.64
C LEU A 252 -14.77 19.09 4.10
N LYS A 253 -15.18 20.16 4.82
CA LYS A 253 -14.94 21.55 4.33
C LYS A 253 -13.52 22.06 4.59
N GLY A 254 -12.79 21.45 5.52
CA GLY A 254 -11.38 21.79 5.79
C GLY A 254 -10.39 21.11 4.84
N LEU A 255 -10.80 20.00 4.21
CA LEU A 255 -9.95 19.17 3.37
C LEU A 255 -9.54 19.92 2.09
N ARG A 256 -8.24 19.93 1.79
CA ARG A 256 -7.71 20.56 0.58
C ARG A 256 -7.96 19.64 -0.62
N THR A 257 -8.37 20.22 -1.76
CA THR A 257 -8.67 19.45 -2.99
C THR A 257 -7.88 19.90 -4.21
N SER A 258 -7.13 21.01 -4.13
CA SER A 258 -6.27 21.50 -5.21
C SER A 258 -4.84 20.95 -5.08
N LEU A 259 -4.27 20.42 -6.17
CA LEU A 259 -2.88 19.94 -6.21
C LEU A 259 -1.86 21.06 -5.95
N ILE A 260 -2.14 22.28 -6.40
CA ILE A 260 -1.38 23.48 -6.03
C ILE A 260 -2.01 24.08 -4.77
N ASP A 261 -1.19 24.46 -3.79
CA ASP A 261 -1.64 25.19 -2.62
C ASP A 261 -2.09 26.62 -3.00
N PRO A 262 -3.24 27.10 -2.50
CA PRO A 262 -3.63 28.51 -2.63
C PRO A 262 -2.56 29.51 -2.17
N ASP A 263 -1.77 29.14 -1.15
CA ASP A 263 -0.76 30.01 -0.55
C ASP A 263 0.56 30.04 -1.34
N THR A 264 0.79 29.11 -2.30
CA THR A 264 2.03 29.09 -3.11
C THR A 264 2.17 30.37 -3.96
N PRO A 265 3.25 31.15 -3.78
CA PRO A 265 3.50 32.37 -4.55
C PRO A 265 3.54 32.14 -6.06
N LYS A 266 3.27 33.19 -6.85
CA LYS A 266 3.08 33.06 -8.32
C LYS A 266 4.39 32.91 -9.08
N GLU A 267 5.45 33.47 -8.53
CA GLU A 267 6.84 33.36 -8.97
C GLU A 267 7.34 31.90 -8.98
N PHE A 268 6.92 31.08 -8.01
CA PHE A 268 7.28 29.66 -7.91
C PHE A 268 6.35 28.73 -8.73
N ARG A 269 5.62 29.26 -9.72
CA ARG A 269 4.74 28.43 -10.59
C ARG A 269 5.38 27.94 -11.88
N THR A 270 6.61 28.39 -12.17
CA THR A 270 7.39 27.97 -13.34
C THR A 270 8.88 27.93 -13.00
N ARG A 271 9.59 26.90 -13.48
CA ARG A 271 11.06 26.82 -13.42
C ARG A 271 11.65 26.41 -14.77
N THR A 272 12.98 26.47 -14.87
CA THR A 272 13.73 25.88 -15.99
C THR A 272 14.38 24.59 -15.53
N SER A 273 14.21 23.52 -16.30
CA SER A 273 14.82 22.20 -16.10
C SER A 273 16.34 22.23 -16.18
N SER A 274 16.97 21.19 -15.62
CA SER A 274 18.39 20.85 -15.84
C SER A 274 18.78 20.84 -17.33
N ASP A 275 17.90 20.38 -18.23
CA ASP A 275 18.12 20.28 -19.69
C ASP A 275 17.58 21.50 -20.48
N GLY A 276 17.05 22.52 -19.79
CA GLY A 276 16.58 23.77 -20.40
C GLY A 276 15.10 23.78 -20.83
N THR A 277 14.34 22.70 -20.63
CA THR A 277 12.88 22.77 -20.79
C THR A 277 12.25 23.73 -19.78
N LYS A 278 11.10 24.31 -20.14
CA LYS A 278 10.26 25.05 -19.19
C LYS A 278 9.35 24.06 -18.47
N GLN A 279 9.40 24.07 -17.14
CA GLN A 279 8.52 23.28 -16.29
C GLN A 279 7.50 24.18 -15.59
N VAL A 280 6.29 23.64 -15.38
CA VAL A 280 5.21 24.25 -14.61
C VAL A 280 5.04 23.54 -13.27
N LEU A 281 4.64 24.27 -12.23
CA LEU A 281 4.30 23.71 -10.93
C LEU A 281 3.00 22.89 -11.04
N VAL A 282 3.06 21.60 -10.73
CA VAL A 282 1.92 20.67 -10.82
C VAL A 282 1.38 20.27 -9.44
N PHE A 283 2.21 20.29 -8.41
CA PHE A 283 1.81 20.10 -7.01
C PHE A 283 2.64 21.01 -6.09
N SER A 284 2.02 21.48 -5.01
CA SER A 284 2.72 22.12 -3.90
C SER A 284 2.02 21.88 -2.57
N ASP A 285 2.75 21.87 -1.46
CA ASP A 285 2.21 22.03 -0.12
C ASP A 285 3.15 22.95 0.66
N GLU A 286 2.60 24.04 1.20
CA GLU A 286 3.33 25.11 1.89
C GLU A 286 3.09 25.06 3.40
N PHE A 287 2.38 24.03 3.91
CA PHE A 287 2.14 23.69 5.32
C PHE A 287 1.58 24.79 6.27
N ASN A 288 1.33 26.01 5.78
CA ASN A 288 0.91 27.21 6.51
C ASN A 288 -0.25 27.03 7.51
N LYS A 289 -1.17 26.08 7.23
CA LYS A 289 -2.28 25.73 8.12
C LYS A 289 -1.77 24.89 9.29
N ALA A 290 -1.44 25.53 10.40
CA ALA A 290 -1.07 24.87 11.66
C ALA A 290 -2.20 23.94 12.18
N GLY A 291 -1.81 22.88 12.88
CA GLY A 291 -2.72 21.90 13.48
C GLY A 291 -3.25 20.84 12.53
N ARG A 292 -2.66 20.64 11.35
CA ARG A 292 -2.94 19.45 10.52
C ARG A 292 -2.38 18.21 11.21
N THR A 293 -3.20 17.18 11.26
CA THR A 293 -2.81 15.82 11.60
C THR A 293 -2.69 14.98 10.33
N PHE A 294 -1.93 13.88 10.42
CA PHE A 294 -1.62 13.03 9.26
C PHE A 294 -1.96 11.55 9.51
N TYR A 295 -2.92 11.25 10.39
CA TYR A 295 -3.41 9.87 10.54
C TYR A 295 -4.07 9.36 9.24
N ASP A 296 -4.35 8.06 9.19
CA ASP A 296 -4.97 7.47 8.00
C ASP A 296 -6.37 8.06 7.75
N GLY A 297 -6.55 8.67 6.57
CA GLY A 297 -7.76 9.41 6.19
C GLY A 297 -7.78 10.91 6.52
N ASP A 298 -6.90 11.44 7.37
CA ASP A 298 -6.93 12.86 7.78
C ASP A 298 -6.50 13.82 6.66
N ASP A 299 -5.39 13.50 6.00
CA ASP A 299 -4.80 14.31 4.93
C ASP A 299 -5.00 13.64 3.54
N PRO A 300 -5.35 14.40 2.49
CA PRO A 300 -5.64 13.85 1.16
C PRO A 300 -4.38 13.45 0.37
N TYR A 301 -3.20 13.98 0.70
CA TYR A 301 -1.96 13.80 -0.08
C TYR A 301 -0.90 13.01 0.68
N PHE A 302 -0.84 13.17 2.01
CA PHE A 302 0.15 12.52 2.87
C PHE A 302 -0.50 11.64 3.95
N GLN A 303 0.30 10.78 4.56
CA GLN A 303 -0.05 9.95 5.71
C GLN A 303 1.21 9.75 6.55
N ALA A 304 1.14 10.06 7.83
CA ALA A 304 2.15 9.61 8.78
C ALA A 304 1.90 8.14 9.13
N VAL A 305 2.97 7.36 9.24
CA VAL A 305 2.89 5.91 9.48
C VAL A 305 3.06 5.54 10.96
N ASP A 306 2.34 4.51 11.39
CA ASP A 306 2.40 3.89 12.73
C ASP A 306 3.16 2.55 12.62
N ILE A 307 4.49 2.61 12.55
CA ILE A 307 5.36 1.45 12.28
C ILE A 307 6.73 1.53 12.98
N TRP A 308 7.33 0.37 13.25
CA TRP A 308 8.78 0.23 13.33
C TRP A 308 9.36 -0.07 11.96
N TYR A 309 10.39 0.66 11.54
CA TYR A 309 11.01 0.51 10.23
C TYR A 309 12.12 -0.57 10.26
N GLY A 310 11.69 -1.83 10.23
CA GLY A 310 12.57 -2.99 10.37
C GLY A 310 13.60 -3.20 9.24
N ALA A 311 13.53 -2.43 8.14
CA ALA A 311 14.47 -2.54 7.02
C ALA A 311 15.88 -2.08 7.40
N THR A 312 15.99 -0.94 8.08
CA THR A 312 17.24 -0.39 8.63
C THR A 312 17.40 -0.65 10.13
N GLN A 313 16.44 -1.30 10.79
CA GLN A 313 16.46 -1.57 12.23
C GLN A 313 16.58 -0.28 13.06
N ASP A 314 15.71 0.68 12.75
CA ASP A 314 15.62 1.99 13.42
C ASP A 314 15.37 1.83 14.93
N LEU A 315 15.82 2.79 15.75
CA LEU A 315 15.75 2.68 17.22
C LEU A 315 14.49 3.33 17.81
N GLU A 316 13.74 4.04 16.99
CA GLU A 316 12.47 4.68 17.26
C GLU A 316 11.28 3.92 16.68
N TRP A 317 10.10 4.17 17.26
CA TRP A 317 8.84 3.92 16.57
C TRP A 317 8.43 5.19 15.80
N TYR A 318 8.06 5.03 14.52
CA TYR A 318 7.42 6.11 13.78
C TYR A 318 5.94 6.18 14.19
N ASP A 319 5.52 7.32 14.72
CA ASP A 319 4.19 7.56 15.26
C ASP A 319 3.55 8.78 14.57
N PRO A 320 2.28 8.70 14.11
CA PRO A 320 1.58 9.85 13.55
C PRO A 320 1.44 11.05 14.50
N ASP A 321 1.50 10.85 15.84
CA ASP A 321 1.40 11.95 16.80
C ASP A 321 2.68 12.81 16.88
N ALA A 322 3.79 12.35 16.31
CA ALA A 322 5.06 13.07 16.17
C ALA A 322 5.14 13.93 14.88
N VAL A 323 4.06 13.97 14.09
CA VAL A 323 3.96 14.72 12.82
C VAL A 323 2.82 15.73 12.88
N ILE A 324 3.15 17.02 12.91
CA ILE A 324 2.17 18.12 12.94
C ILE A 324 2.59 19.27 12.04
N THR A 325 1.66 20.09 11.57
CA THR A 325 2.01 21.44 11.08
C THR A 325 1.93 22.46 12.21
N LYS A 326 2.92 23.35 12.30
CA LYS A 326 3.04 24.38 13.34
C LYS A 326 3.92 25.53 12.87
N ASP A 327 3.59 26.75 13.28
CA ASP A 327 4.35 27.99 13.01
C ASP A 327 4.67 28.23 11.51
N GLY A 328 3.81 27.72 10.62
CA GLY A 328 3.92 27.83 9.15
C GLY A 328 4.49 26.58 8.46
N VAL A 329 5.12 25.66 9.19
CA VAL A 329 5.88 24.53 8.61
C VAL A 329 5.35 23.17 9.08
N LEU A 330 5.75 22.10 8.39
CA LEU A 330 5.59 20.73 8.85
C LEU A 330 6.76 20.36 9.80
N GLU A 331 6.44 19.96 11.04
CA GLU A 331 7.41 19.50 12.05
C GLU A 331 7.34 17.97 12.20
N LEU A 332 8.48 17.29 12.00
CA LEU A 332 8.70 15.88 12.36
C LEU A 332 9.57 15.88 13.63
N GLN A 333 9.01 15.50 14.77
CA GLN A 333 9.68 15.57 16.08
C GLN A 333 10.26 14.21 16.51
N PHE A 334 11.52 14.19 16.95
CA PHE A 334 12.20 13.02 17.52
C PHE A 334 12.38 13.19 19.03
N ASP A 335 11.88 12.22 19.81
CA ASP A 335 11.81 12.24 21.27
C ASP A 335 12.39 10.99 21.93
N ASN A 336 12.99 11.15 23.11
CA ASN A 336 13.25 10.08 24.06
C ASN A 336 11.97 9.78 24.86
N ILE A 337 10.99 9.21 24.16
CA ILE A 337 9.72 8.72 24.71
C ILE A 337 9.60 7.26 24.31
N ARG A 338 9.53 6.37 25.31
CA ARG A 338 9.42 4.93 25.11
C ARG A 338 8.09 4.57 24.44
N ASN A 339 8.12 4.15 23.18
CA ASN A 339 6.95 3.85 22.37
C ASN A 339 7.01 2.43 21.77
N HIS A 340 5.88 1.71 21.78
CA HIS A 340 5.73 0.31 21.30
C HIS A 340 6.81 -0.72 21.72
N GLY A 341 7.60 -0.41 22.75
CA GLY A 341 8.67 -1.26 23.28
C GLY A 341 10.09 -0.75 22.98
N LEU A 342 10.24 0.18 22.04
CA LEU A 342 11.45 0.95 21.72
C LEU A 342 11.57 2.18 22.63
N ASP A 343 12.77 2.74 22.77
CA ASP A 343 13.04 3.85 23.70
C ASP A 343 12.87 5.25 23.08
N PHE A 344 12.70 5.34 21.76
CA PHE A 344 12.50 6.59 21.04
C PHE A 344 11.21 6.61 20.23
N ARG A 345 10.76 7.82 19.88
CA ARG A 345 9.63 8.09 18.98
C ARG A 345 10.07 9.10 17.94
N SER A 346 9.62 8.95 16.68
CA SER A 346 9.76 9.98 15.66
C SER A 346 8.62 10.00 14.64
N GLY A 347 8.71 10.85 13.62
CA GLY A 347 7.76 10.97 12.51
C GLY A 347 8.32 10.51 11.16
N MET A 348 7.47 9.85 10.37
CA MET A 348 7.66 9.57 8.95
C MET A 348 6.34 9.83 8.22
N ILE A 349 6.35 10.66 7.18
CA ILE A 349 5.25 10.83 6.23
C ILE A 349 5.52 10.12 4.91
N GLN A 350 4.45 9.60 4.32
CA GLN A 350 4.43 8.98 2.99
C GLN A 350 3.25 9.57 2.22
N SER A 351 3.42 9.78 0.91
CA SER A 351 2.31 10.07 -0.03
C SER A 351 1.86 8.83 -0.81
N TRP A 352 2.36 7.66 -0.41
CA TRP A 352 2.08 6.35 -1.01
C TRP A 352 0.58 6.14 -1.27
N ASN A 353 0.26 5.82 -2.53
CA ASN A 353 -1.09 5.59 -3.05
C ASN A 353 -2.11 6.72 -2.76
N LYS A 354 -1.63 7.95 -2.52
CA LYS A 354 -2.43 9.18 -2.38
C LYS A 354 -2.03 10.23 -3.42
N LEU A 355 -0.74 10.58 -3.45
CA LEU A 355 -0.14 11.48 -4.41
C LEU A 355 1.10 10.79 -4.99
N CYS A 356 1.08 10.60 -6.31
CA CYS A 356 2.23 10.09 -7.05
C CYS A 356 2.47 10.95 -8.30
N TYR A 357 3.71 10.96 -8.79
CA TYR A 357 4.12 11.71 -9.98
C TYR A 357 5.12 10.92 -10.81
N LYS A 358 5.31 11.27 -12.09
CA LYS A 358 6.28 10.61 -12.97
C LYS A 358 7.05 11.63 -13.81
N GLY A 359 8.38 11.67 -13.62
CA GLY A 359 9.28 12.62 -14.24
C GLY A 359 9.15 14.04 -13.68
N GLY A 360 10.11 14.90 -14.01
CA GLY A 360 10.18 16.30 -13.58
C GLY A 360 10.99 16.51 -12.29
N HIS A 361 10.74 17.62 -11.62
CA HIS A 361 11.52 18.11 -10.48
C HIS A 361 10.73 18.06 -9.18
N LEU A 362 11.30 17.41 -8.17
CA LEU A 362 10.81 17.41 -6.78
C LEU A 362 11.78 18.23 -5.93
N GLU A 363 11.27 19.21 -5.20
CA GLU A 363 12.02 19.99 -4.22
C GLU A 363 11.29 20.13 -2.89
N ALA A 364 12.05 20.21 -1.81
CA ALA A 364 11.56 20.63 -0.50
C ALA A 364 12.52 21.63 0.15
N SER A 365 11.94 22.59 0.88
CA SER A 365 12.67 23.54 1.74
C SER A 365 12.73 22.96 3.15
N ILE A 366 13.92 22.60 3.63
CA ILE A 366 14.10 21.81 4.86
C ILE A 366 15.13 22.47 5.78
N SER A 367 14.80 22.53 7.07
CA SER A 367 15.78 22.78 8.15
C SER A 367 16.04 21.47 8.89
N LEU A 368 17.30 21.03 8.90
CA LEU A 368 17.70 19.69 9.36
C LEU A 368 17.71 19.60 10.90
N PRO A 369 17.41 18.43 11.49
CA PRO A 369 17.33 18.27 12.94
C PRO A 369 18.69 18.34 13.65
N GLY A 370 18.68 18.80 14.90
CA GLY A 370 19.85 18.74 15.78
C GLY A 370 20.98 19.69 15.37
N ARG A 371 22.12 19.15 14.92
CA ARG A 371 23.33 19.92 14.59
C ARG A 371 24.13 19.23 13.48
N GLY A 372 24.57 19.97 12.47
CA GLY A 372 25.42 19.44 11.40
C GLY A 372 26.83 18.99 11.82
N ASP A 373 27.27 19.28 13.05
CA ASP A 373 28.54 18.75 13.60
C ASP A 373 28.38 17.48 14.45
N THR A 374 27.15 16.94 14.55
CA THR A 374 26.79 15.86 15.48
C THR A 374 26.24 14.64 14.73
N ILE A 375 27.08 13.60 14.58
CA ILE A 375 26.71 12.37 13.86
C ILE A 375 25.76 11.48 14.67
N GLY A 376 24.74 10.95 13.99
CA GLY A 376 23.84 9.91 14.51
C GLY A 376 22.45 9.98 13.88
N PHE A 377 21.82 11.17 13.90
CA PHE A 377 20.52 11.42 13.27
C PHE A 377 20.56 11.22 11.75
N TRP A 378 19.50 10.62 11.21
CA TRP A 378 19.29 10.36 9.77
C TRP A 378 17.96 10.98 9.32
N PRO A 379 17.95 12.27 8.93
CA PRO A 379 16.82 12.90 8.26
C PRO A 379 16.82 12.50 6.77
N GLY A 380 15.68 12.03 6.27
CA GLY A 380 15.49 11.60 4.89
C GLY A 380 14.39 12.40 4.19
N PHE A 381 14.62 12.79 2.94
CA PHE A 381 13.60 13.24 1.99
C PHE A 381 13.87 12.62 0.61
N TRP A 382 12.99 11.72 0.20
CA TRP A 382 13.27 10.73 -0.84
C TRP A 382 11.98 10.20 -1.47
N THR A 383 12.11 9.27 -2.42
CA THR A 383 10.98 8.76 -3.21
C THR A 383 11.08 7.27 -3.50
N MET A 384 9.95 6.56 -3.55
CA MET A 384 9.86 5.15 -3.94
C MET A 384 8.72 4.91 -4.94
N GLY A 385 8.95 4.05 -5.93
CA GLY A 385 7.93 3.61 -6.89
C GLY A 385 6.72 2.94 -6.24
N ASN A 386 5.52 3.41 -6.57
CA ASN A 386 4.30 3.19 -5.77
C ASN A 386 3.83 1.72 -5.63
N LEU A 387 4.34 0.78 -6.44
CA LEU A 387 4.04 -0.65 -6.30
C LEU A 387 4.56 -1.29 -5.01
N ALA A 388 5.43 -0.61 -4.25
CA ALA A 388 5.77 -0.97 -2.87
C ALA A 388 5.49 0.20 -1.92
N ARG A 389 5.38 -0.10 -0.62
CA ARG A 389 5.20 0.88 0.45
C ARG A 389 6.41 0.84 1.40
N PRO A 390 7.12 1.97 1.59
CA PRO A 390 8.27 2.05 2.51
C PRO A 390 7.93 1.54 3.91
N GLY A 391 8.79 0.68 4.46
CA GLY A 391 8.61 0.04 5.78
C GLY A 391 7.73 -1.21 5.80
N TYR A 392 7.05 -1.53 4.70
CA TYR A 392 6.21 -2.74 4.58
C TYR A 392 6.92 -3.77 3.71
N LEU A 393 7.82 -4.54 4.32
CA LEU A 393 8.81 -5.38 3.62
C LEU A 393 8.21 -6.43 2.67
N ALA A 394 7.04 -7.00 2.97
CA ALA A 394 6.36 -7.89 2.03
C ALA A 394 5.95 -7.20 0.71
N SER A 395 5.73 -5.88 0.70
CA SER A 395 5.43 -5.15 -0.52
C SER A 395 6.67 -4.90 -1.39
N THR A 396 7.82 -4.61 -0.76
CA THR A 396 9.11 -4.37 -1.45
C THR A 396 9.79 -5.66 -1.93
N ASP A 397 9.45 -6.83 -1.35
CA ASP A 397 9.99 -8.15 -1.68
C ASP A 397 9.98 -8.47 -3.20
N GLY A 398 11.15 -8.36 -3.84
CA GLY A 398 11.33 -8.56 -5.28
C GLY A 398 10.89 -7.40 -6.18
N LEU A 399 10.52 -6.24 -5.64
CA LEU A 399 10.29 -5.00 -6.39
C LEU A 399 11.38 -3.95 -6.17
N TRP A 400 11.86 -3.81 -4.94
CA TRP A 400 12.91 -2.87 -4.58
C TRP A 400 14.29 -3.55 -4.68
N PRO A 401 15.35 -2.84 -5.12
CA PRO A 401 15.38 -1.51 -5.72
C PRO A 401 15.37 -1.61 -7.28
N TYR A 402 14.60 -2.53 -7.87
CA TYR A 402 14.67 -2.78 -9.31
C TYR A 402 14.29 -1.56 -10.15
N SER A 403 15.00 -1.35 -11.26
CA SER A 403 14.59 -0.45 -12.34
C SER A 403 15.17 -0.93 -13.66
N TYR A 404 14.39 -1.66 -14.43
CA TYR A 404 14.92 -2.49 -15.51
C TYR A 404 14.16 -2.33 -16.82
N HIS A 405 14.87 -2.54 -17.93
CA HIS A 405 14.26 -2.62 -19.25
C HIS A 405 13.27 -3.78 -19.40
N ASP A 406 12.42 -3.70 -20.43
CA ASP A 406 11.35 -4.66 -20.72
C ASP A 406 11.84 -5.98 -21.36
N GLU A 407 13.06 -6.41 -21.04
CA GLU A 407 13.69 -7.64 -21.49
C GLU A 407 14.03 -8.55 -20.30
N CYS A 408 14.28 -9.84 -20.55
CA CYS A 408 14.54 -10.83 -19.51
C CYS A 408 15.84 -11.59 -19.74
N ASP A 409 16.74 -11.45 -18.78
CA ASP A 409 18.03 -12.12 -18.68
C ASP A 409 18.27 -12.52 -17.21
N TYR A 410 19.51 -12.83 -16.84
CA TYR A 410 19.86 -13.24 -15.49
C TYR A 410 19.56 -12.19 -14.41
N GLY A 411 19.42 -10.91 -14.77
CA GLY A 411 19.12 -9.82 -13.83
C GLY A 411 17.80 -9.99 -13.09
N ILE A 412 16.79 -10.60 -13.72
CA ILE A 412 15.48 -10.86 -13.10
C ILE A 412 15.47 -12.10 -12.19
N THR A 413 16.57 -12.85 -12.12
CA THR A 413 16.64 -14.14 -11.39
C THR A 413 17.16 -13.97 -9.96
N PRO A 414 16.89 -14.91 -9.04
CA PRO A 414 17.44 -14.87 -7.68
C PRO A 414 18.96 -14.73 -7.70
N ASN A 415 19.49 -13.84 -6.85
CA ASN A 415 20.92 -13.50 -6.76
C ASN A 415 21.56 -13.09 -8.12
N GLN A 416 20.78 -12.64 -9.11
CA GLN A 416 21.21 -12.43 -10.50
C GLN A 416 21.85 -13.67 -11.15
N SER A 417 21.47 -14.87 -10.69
CA SER A 417 22.12 -16.17 -10.98
C SER A 417 23.61 -16.23 -10.63
N SER A 418 24.09 -15.34 -9.76
CA SER A 418 25.46 -15.38 -9.22
C SER A 418 25.54 -16.14 -7.89
N TYR A 419 26.72 -16.66 -7.60
CA TYR A 419 27.07 -17.38 -6.37
C TYR A 419 28.21 -16.72 -5.58
N ASP A 420 28.69 -15.55 -6.04
CA ASP A 420 29.78 -14.78 -5.43
C ASP A 420 29.35 -13.89 -4.26
N GLY A 421 28.03 -13.72 -4.05
CA GLY A 421 27.46 -12.83 -3.04
C GLY A 421 27.23 -11.39 -3.51
N LEU A 422 27.31 -11.12 -4.82
CA LEU A 422 26.97 -9.80 -5.40
C LEU A 422 25.52 -9.40 -5.09
N SER A 423 24.58 -10.35 -5.10
CA SER A 423 23.17 -10.08 -4.83
C SER A 423 22.54 -11.20 -3.99
N TYR A 424 21.73 -10.80 -3.01
CA TYR A 424 20.81 -11.63 -2.22
C TYR A 424 19.35 -11.26 -2.50
N LEU A 425 19.07 -10.52 -3.59
CA LEU A 425 17.70 -10.24 -4.02
C LEU A 425 16.99 -11.54 -4.44
N PRO A 426 15.69 -11.70 -4.15
CA PRO A 426 14.92 -12.92 -4.43
C PRO A 426 14.62 -13.14 -5.92
N GLY A 427 15.12 -12.27 -6.80
CA GLY A 427 14.69 -12.11 -8.19
C GLY A 427 13.60 -11.05 -8.31
N MET A 428 13.34 -10.61 -9.54
CA MET A 428 12.33 -9.60 -9.83
C MET A 428 10.94 -10.24 -9.79
N ARG A 429 10.01 -9.69 -8.99
CA ARG A 429 8.65 -10.21 -8.80
C ARG A 429 7.75 -9.98 -10.01
N LEU A 430 7.95 -8.89 -10.73
CA LEU A 430 7.12 -8.44 -11.86
C LEU A 430 7.96 -8.10 -13.12
N PRO A 431 8.66 -9.08 -13.72
CA PRO A 431 9.46 -8.84 -14.94
C PRO A 431 8.58 -8.86 -16.20
N ALA A 432 9.01 -8.18 -17.26
CA ALA A 432 8.28 -8.09 -18.54
C ALA A 432 7.83 -9.43 -19.12
N CYS A 433 8.67 -10.47 -19.00
CA CYS A 433 8.39 -11.83 -19.48
C CYS A 433 7.60 -12.73 -18.50
N THR A 434 6.77 -12.13 -17.63
CA THR A 434 5.81 -12.87 -16.79
C THR A 434 4.89 -13.74 -17.67
N CYS A 435 4.65 -14.99 -17.27
CA CYS A 435 3.91 -15.97 -18.08
C CYS A 435 2.45 -15.56 -18.30
N LYS A 436 1.83 -16.07 -19.37
CA LYS A 436 0.42 -15.80 -19.62
C LYS A 436 -0.47 -16.35 -18.50
N ASN A 437 -1.35 -15.48 -18.00
CA ASN A 437 -2.29 -15.70 -16.89
C ASN A 437 -1.68 -15.80 -15.47
N GLU A 438 -0.39 -15.51 -15.28
CA GLU A 438 0.12 -15.20 -13.94
C GLU A 438 -0.29 -13.76 -13.55
N ASP A 439 -0.21 -13.42 -12.25
CA ASP A 439 -0.58 -12.08 -11.78
C ASP A 439 0.49 -11.04 -12.12
N HIS A 440 0.07 -9.92 -12.71
CA HIS A 440 0.95 -8.82 -13.12
C HIS A 440 0.12 -7.55 -13.41
N PRO A 441 0.56 -6.34 -13.05
CA PRO A 441 -0.20 -5.12 -13.35
C PRO A 441 -0.26 -4.80 -14.85
N THR A 442 0.90 -4.83 -15.53
CA THR A 442 1.00 -4.50 -16.97
C THR A 442 1.91 -5.51 -17.69
N PRO A 443 1.40 -6.70 -18.09
CA PRO A 443 2.21 -7.74 -18.72
C PRO A 443 2.97 -7.22 -19.96
N GLY A 444 4.22 -7.65 -20.15
CA GLY A 444 5.10 -7.16 -21.22
C GLY A 444 5.91 -5.91 -20.86
N LYS A 445 5.77 -5.37 -19.64
CA LYS A 445 6.68 -4.37 -19.07
C LYS A 445 7.32 -4.85 -17.77
N SER A 446 8.54 -4.41 -17.50
CA SER A 446 9.22 -4.64 -16.21
C SER A 446 8.70 -3.65 -15.16
N ARG A 447 8.16 -4.16 -14.05
CA ARG A 447 7.46 -3.38 -13.02
C ARG A 447 8.10 -3.58 -11.64
N SER A 448 8.21 -2.52 -10.85
CA SER A 448 9.20 -2.44 -9.76
C SER A 448 8.91 -1.33 -8.73
N ALA A 449 9.82 -1.14 -7.77
CA ALA A 449 9.80 -0.05 -6.81
C ALA A 449 11.23 0.54 -6.62
N PRO A 450 11.73 1.31 -7.61
CA PRO A 450 13.01 2.00 -7.50
C PRO A 450 12.96 3.20 -6.55
N GLU A 451 14.13 3.71 -6.16
CA GLU A 451 14.29 4.71 -5.09
C GLU A 451 15.24 5.85 -5.52
N ILE A 452 14.80 7.10 -5.39
CA ILE A 452 15.62 8.31 -5.63
C ILE A 452 15.59 9.20 -4.40
N ASP A 453 16.77 9.56 -3.91
CA ASP A 453 16.97 10.29 -2.66
C ASP A 453 17.40 11.73 -2.95
N ALA A 454 16.60 12.71 -2.53
CA ALA A 454 16.94 14.14 -2.61
C ALA A 454 17.82 14.57 -1.43
N LEU A 455 17.65 13.92 -0.28
CA LEU A 455 18.37 14.12 0.97
C LEU A 455 18.38 12.83 1.78
N GLU A 456 19.58 12.36 2.13
CA GLU A 456 19.82 11.62 3.38
C GLU A 456 20.90 12.36 4.19
N GLY A 457 20.57 12.81 5.41
CA GLY A 457 21.49 13.57 6.24
C GLY A 457 22.52 12.70 6.97
N SER A 458 23.76 13.16 6.98
CA SER A 458 24.88 12.60 7.74
C SER A 458 25.85 13.74 8.15
N VAL A 459 27.04 13.39 8.67
CA VAL A 459 28.07 14.36 9.12
C VAL A 459 29.45 13.92 8.68
N ARG A 460 30.20 14.84 8.07
CA ARG A 460 31.61 14.66 7.67
C ARG A 460 32.52 15.50 8.54
N PHE A 461 33.71 15.00 8.85
CA PHE A 461 34.75 15.76 9.55
C PHE A 461 35.81 16.23 8.57
N LEU A 462 36.04 17.55 8.49
CA LEU A 462 36.97 18.16 7.53
C LEU A 462 38.39 18.35 8.08
N GLY A 463 38.60 18.23 9.39
CA GLY A 463 39.91 18.35 10.03
C GLY A 463 40.57 17.00 10.32
N PRO A 464 41.89 17.00 10.63
CA PRO A 464 42.55 15.82 11.17
C PRO A 464 41.88 15.39 12.49
N ASP A 465 42.08 14.13 12.88
CA ASP A 465 41.59 13.55 14.14
C ASP A 465 40.06 13.72 14.35
N SER A 466 39.29 13.67 13.25
CA SER A 466 37.84 13.90 13.21
C SER A 466 37.41 15.24 13.82
N THR A 467 38.22 16.29 13.65
CA THR A 467 37.86 17.66 14.05
C THR A 467 37.05 18.37 12.94
N ARG A 468 36.32 19.43 13.31
CA ARG A 468 35.49 20.25 12.40
C ARG A 468 34.41 19.43 11.66
N GLY A 469 33.40 18.99 12.39
CA GLY A 469 32.20 18.37 11.82
C GLY A 469 31.38 19.38 11.01
N VAL A 470 30.96 18.97 9.82
CA VAL A 470 30.00 19.68 8.96
C VAL A 470 28.91 18.72 8.52
N GLY A 471 27.71 19.25 8.29
CA GLY A 471 26.63 18.46 7.70
C GLY A 471 27.05 17.90 6.35
N GLN A 472 26.53 16.73 6.00
CA GLN A 472 26.69 16.15 4.67
C GLN A 472 25.34 15.56 4.24
N VAL A 473 25.04 15.63 2.95
CA VAL A 473 23.90 14.94 2.35
C VAL A 473 24.38 13.85 1.40
N SER A 474 23.85 12.63 1.52
CA SER A 474 23.83 11.69 0.40
C SER A 474 22.64 12.02 -0.50
N GLN A 475 22.92 12.11 -1.79
CA GLN A 475 21.94 12.29 -2.84
C GLN A 475 22.12 11.09 -3.79
N SER A 476 21.12 10.23 -3.89
CA SER A 476 21.32 8.84 -4.33
C SER A 476 20.27 8.37 -5.33
N TYR A 477 20.64 7.35 -6.08
CA TYR A 477 19.74 6.48 -6.81
C TYR A 477 20.05 5.02 -6.47
N GLN A 478 19.08 4.32 -5.85
CA GLN A 478 19.21 2.89 -5.58
C GLN A 478 18.67 2.11 -6.78
N THR A 479 19.42 1.11 -7.24
CA THR A 479 19.06 0.36 -8.46
C THR A 479 19.37 -1.13 -8.35
N ALA A 480 18.59 -1.94 -9.07
CA ALA A 480 18.84 -3.34 -9.38
C ALA A 480 18.36 -3.67 -10.81
N PRO A 481 18.96 -4.65 -11.52
CA PRO A 481 20.11 -5.48 -11.12
C PRO A 481 21.42 -4.70 -10.92
N PHE A 482 22.37 -5.30 -10.22
CA PHE A 482 23.65 -4.68 -9.89
C PHE A 482 24.71 -4.92 -10.98
N ASP A 483 25.54 -3.91 -11.21
CA ASP A 483 26.82 -3.96 -11.92
C ASP A 483 27.83 -4.88 -11.21
N ILE A 484 28.83 -5.34 -11.96
CA ILE A 484 29.98 -6.04 -11.37
C ILE A 484 30.70 -5.08 -10.40
N TRP A 485 30.81 -5.50 -9.14
CA TRP A 485 31.28 -4.67 -8.01
C TRP A 485 30.43 -3.43 -7.70
N TYR A 486 29.15 -3.42 -8.10
CA TYR A 486 28.19 -2.30 -7.92
C TYR A 486 28.62 -0.98 -8.61
N ARG A 487 29.48 -1.06 -9.65
CA ARG A 487 30.05 0.11 -10.32
C ARG A 487 29.30 0.50 -11.58
N ALA A 488 28.54 1.58 -11.48
CA ALA A 488 28.11 2.37 -12.63
C ALA A 488 29.31 2.99 -13.37
N ASP A 489 29.15 3.29 -14.66
CA ASP A 489 30.19 3.89 -15.49
C ASP A 489 30.32 5.41 -15.23
N SER A 490 31.48 5.80 -14.71
CA SER A 490 31.80 7.18 -14.32
C SER A 490 31.93 8.14 -15.49
N ASP A 491 32.16 7.67 -16.72
CA ASP A 491 32.27 8.53 -17.91
C ASP A 491 30.90 9.14 -18.30
N PHE A 492 29.82 8.73 -17.62
CA PHE A 492 28.46 9.24 -17.76
C PHE A 492 27.90 9.83 -16.45
N MET A 493 28.79 10.25 -15.55
CA MET A 493 28.47 10.96 -14.30
C MET A 493 29.19 12.32 -14.28
N GLU A 494 28.48 13.39 -13.89
CA GLU A 494 29.01 14.76 -13.84
C GLU A 494 28.92 15.31 -12.41
N VAL A 495 29.97 15.94 -11.89
CA VAL A 495 29.99 16.62 -10.59
C VAL A 495 30.37 18.08 -10.81
N TYR A 496 29.48 19.00 -10.46
CA TYR A 496 29.61 20.41 -10.87
C TYR A 496 30.58 21.22 -9.99
N ASP A 497 30.72 20.86 -8.70
CA ASP A 497 31.72 21.46 -7.81
C ASP A 497 32.39 20.39 -6.93
N HIS A 498 33.57 19.95 -7.37
CA HIS A 498 34.44 19.01 -6.65
C HIS A 498 35.01 19.54 -5.32
N SER A 499 34.79 20.81 -4.95
CA SER A 499 35.23 21.35 -3.65
C SER A 499 34.21 21.10 -2.53
N ILE A 500 32.94 20.87 -2.88
CA ILE A 500 31.85 20.57 -1.93
C ILE A 500 31.20 19.20 -2.16
N THR A 501 31.26 18.65 -3.38
CA THR A 501 30.60 17.41 -3.78
C THR A 501 31.61 16.36 -4.24
N GLU A 502 31.43 15.11 -3.81
CA GLU A 502 32.20 13.96 -4.27
C GLU A 502 31.30 12.75 -4.55
N ILE A 503 31.69 11.84 -5.45
CA ILE A 503 30.98 10.57 -5.61
C ILE A 503 31.31 9.67 -4.43
N ASN A 504 30.29 9.02 -3.88
CA ASN A 504 30.38 8.21 -2.67
C ASN A 504 31.30 7.00 -2.84
N ALA A 505 32.10 6.70 -1.82
CA ALA A 505 32.91 5.49 -1.77
C ALA A 505 32.08 4.23 -1.43
N TYR A 506 30.90 4.40 -0.81
CA TYR A 506 29.90 3.36 -0.70
C TYR A 506 29.11 3.24 -2.01
N GLN A 507 29.16 2.06 -2.62
CA GLN A 507 28.56 1.78 -3.93
C GLN A 507 27.35 0.83 -3.84
N GLY A 508 26.97 0.41 -2.62
CA GLY A 508 25.91 -0.57 -2.38
C GLY A 508 26.34 -1.75 -1.51
N GLY A 509 25.53 -2.81 -1.55
CA GLY A 509 25.69 -4.07 -0.83
C GLY A 509 24.71 -5.12 -1.35
N PRO A 510 24.60 -6.31 -0.72
CA PRO A 510 23.90 -7.45 -1.32
C PRO A 510 22.39 -7.27 -1.59
N PHE A 511 21.79 -6.17 -1.13
CA PHE A 511 20.38 -5.82 -1.38
C PHE A 511 20.19 -4.56 -2.26
N GLN A 512 21.24 -3.79 -2.57
CA GLN A 512 21.15 -2.60 -3.42
C GLN A 512 22.48 -2.24 -4.11
N GLN A 513 22.44 -1.71 -5.33
CA GLN A 513 23.50 -0.85 -5.83
C GLN A 513 23.10 0.60 -5.57
N ALA A 514 24.00 1.35 -4.92
CA ALA A 514 23.80 2.75 -4.58
C ALA A 514 24.70 3.63 -5.45
N VAL A 515 24.11 4.38 -6.39
CA VAL A 515 24.84 5.40 -7.15
C VAL A 515 24.56 6.74 -6.49
N SER A 516 25.53 7.28 -5.74
CA SER A 516 25.31 8.46 -4.88
C SER A 516 26.44 9.48 -4.95
N GLY A 517 26.06 10.75 -4.83
CA GLY A 517 26.95 11.89 -4.60
C GLY A 517 26.76 12.41 -3.17
N LEU A 518 27.88 12.75 -2.52
CA LEU A 518 27.93 13.30 -1.17
C LEU A 518 28.26 14.79 -1.24
N THR A 519 27.35 15.66 -0.77
CA THR A 519 27.54 17.12 -0.77
C THR A 519 27.70 17.65 0.66
N ASN A 520 28.74 18.44 0.92
CA ASN A 520 28.96 19.09 2.22
C ASN A 520 27.96 20.26 2.42
N LEU A 521 27.46 20.44 3.65
CA LEU A 521 26.40 21.38 4.01
C LEU A 521 26.86 22.49 4.97
N ASN A 522 26.09 23.57 5.06
CA ASN A 522 26.26 24.59 6.10
C ASN A 522 25.59 24.18 7.42
N ASN A 523 26.33 24.27 8.54
CA ASN A 523 25.83 23.99 9.90
C ASN A 523 24.79 25.01 10.42
N ASP A 524 24.51 26.08 9.67
CA ASP A 524 23.38 26.98 9.94
C ASP A 524 22.05 26.54 9.30
N TRP A 525 22.03 25.54 8.40
CA TRP A 525 20.79 24.95 7.85
C TRP A 525 20.10 23.95 8.80
N TYR A 526 20.36 24.08 10.11
CA TYR A 526 19.96 23.12 11.14
C TYR A 526 19.14 23.79 12.26
N ASN A 527 18.24 23.01 12.86
CA ASN A 527 17.41 23.32 14.01
C ASN A 527 16.58 24.62 13.89
N GLY A 528 16.00 24.87 12.72
CA GLY A 528 15.12 26.02 12.48
C GLY A 528 15.85 27.38 12.35
N LYS A 529 17.19 27.41 12.38
CA LYS A 529 17.97 28.64 12.14
C LYS A 529 17.77 29.19 10.72
N GLN A 530 17.89 28.30 9.73
CA GLN A 530 17.73 28.54 8.30
C GLN A 530 17.19 27.25 7.65
N TYR A 531 16.53 27.42 6.51
CA TYR A 531 16.08 26.33 5.64
C TYR A 531 16.95 26.30 4.39
N GLN A 532 17.17 25.12 3.83
CA GLN A 532 17.85 24.95 2.55
C GLN A 532 17.00 24.05 1.65
N LYS A 533 17.06 24.30 0.34
CA LYS A 533 16.34 23.50 -0.66
C LYS A 533 17.12 22.22 -0.97
N TYR A 534 16.44 21.07 -0.92
CA TYR A 534 16.96 19.76 -1.35
C TYR A 534 16.05 19.23 -2.45
N ALA A 535 16.64 18.81 -3.58
CA ALA A 535 15.86 18.49 -4.76
C ALA A 535 16.57 17.55 -5.74
N PHE A 536 15.77 16.92 -6.61
CA PHE A 536 16.23 16.35 -7.87
C PHE A 536 15.25 16.64 -9.01
N ASP A 537 15.81 16.76 -10.20
CA ASP A 537 15.12 16.87 -11.50
C ASP A 537 15.43 15.58 -12.27
N TYR A 538 14.43 14.92 -12.87
CA TYR A 538 14.68 13.66 -13.58
C TYR A 538 13.82 13.43 -14.82
N LYS A 539 14.43 12.75 -15.80
CA LYS A 539 13.82 12.33 -17.06
C LYS A 539 13.84 10.81 -17.12
N THR A 540 12.70 10.18 -17.41
CA THR A 540 12.56 8.71 -17.26
C THR A 540 13.25 7.90 -18.35
N GLY A 541 13.47 6.62 -18.08
CA GLY A 541 13.75 5.61 -19.10
C GLY A 541 15.22 5.47 -19.52
N LYS A 542 15.42 4.78 -20.65
CA LYS A 542 16.74 4.32 -21.12
C LYS A 542 17.70 5.41 -21.63
N ASN A 543 17.17 6.60 -21.92
CA ASN A 543 17.88 7.82 -22.31
C ASN A 543 17.66 8.94 -21.27
N GLY A 544 17.22 8.56 -20.07
CA GLY A 544 16.94 9.48 -18.98
C GLY A 544 18.19 10.04 -18.31
N TRP A 545 17.97 10.89 -17.32
CA TRP A 545 18.99 11.41 -16.42
C TRP A 545 18.34 11.79 -15.08
N ILE A 546 19.14 11.89 -14.03
CA ILE A 546 18.77 12.49 -12.74
C ILE A 546 19.82 13.56 -12.42
N THR A 547 19.40 14.78 -12.12
CA THR A 547 20.27 15.88 -11.65
C THR A 547 19.83 16.26 -10.24
N TRP A 548 20.77 16.25 -9.29
CA TRP A 548 20.51 16.65 -7.91
C TRP A 548 20.93 18.10 -7.66
N TYR A 549 20.32 18.70 -6.63
CA TYR A 549 20.52 20.10 -6.25
C TYR A 549 20.58 20.25 -4.73
N VAL A 550 21.34 21.26 -4.28
CA VAL A 550 21.29 21.79 -2.91
C VAL A 550 21.24 23.32 -3.04
N GLY A 551 20.11 23.92 -2.68
CA GLY A 551 19.78 25.29 -3.12
C GLY A 551 19.34 25.30 -4.59
N ASP A 552 19.72 26.34 -5.33
CA ASP A 552 19.47 26.44 -6.78
C ASP A 552 20.63 25.88 -7.62
N ASP A 553 21.77 25.56 -6.99
CA ASP A 553 22.95 24.99 -7.62
C ASP A 553 22.81 23.46 -7.82
N LYS A 554 23.25 22.98 -9.00
CA LYS A 554 23.35 21.55 -9.30
C LYS A 554 24.54 20.96 -8.54
N THR A 555 24.37 19.82 -7.87
CA THR A 555 25.46 19.13 -7.16
C THR A 555 26.15 18.11 -8.07
N TRP A 556 25.38 17.18 -8.64
CA TRP A 556 25.84 16.16 -9.58
C TRP A 556 24.70 15.66 -10.49
N THR A 557 25.05 14.94 -11.57
CA THR A 557 24.12 14.32 -12.52
C THR A 557 24.52 12.88 -12.83
N LEU A 558 23.52 12.00 -12.94
CA LEU A 558 23.61 10.62 -13.44
C LEU A 558 22.87 10.51 -14.78
N ASP A 559 23.56 10.14 -15.85
CA ASP A 559 22.94 9.82 -17.15
C ASP A 559 22.65 8.31 -17.26
N ALA A 560 21.54 7.93 -17.90
CA ALA A 560 21.15 6.52 -18.09
C ALA A 560 22.21 5.64 -18.80
N ARG A 561 23.19 6.24 -19.48
CA ARG A 561 24.35 5.53 -20.05
C ARG A 561 25.27 4.94 -18.98
N ALA A 562 25.35 5.53 -17.79
CA ALA A 562 26.12 5.01 -16.65
C ALA A 562 25.64 3.62 -16.19
N LEU A 563 24.39 3.28 -16.52
CA LEU A 563 23.68 2.06 -16.12
C LEU A 563 23.45 1.08 -17.29
N GLY A 564 24.37 1.11 -18.26
CA GLY A 564 24.37 0.22 -19.42
C GLY A 564 24.52 -1.28 -19.06
N PRO A 565 24.28 -2.19 -20.02
CA PRO A 565 24.46 -3.63 -19.81
C PRO A 565 25.86 -3.99 -19.27
N ASN A 566 25.91 -4.86 -18.26
CA ASN A 566 27.14 -5.26 -17.58
C ASN A 566 27.12 -6.78 -17.31
N GLY A 567 28.21 -7.46 -17.67
CA GLY A 567 28.34 -8.92 -17.47
C GLY A 567 27.21 -9.72 -18.14
N ASN A 568 26.30 -10.25 -17.31
CA ASN A 568 25.16 -11.07 -17.70
C ASN A 568 23.79 -10.36 -17.52
N VAL A 569 23.79 -9.07 -17.20
CA VAL A 569 22.58 -8.25 -17.02
C VAL A 569 22.52 -7.10 -18.05
N GLY A 570 21.35 -6.85 -18.59
CA GLY A 570 21.03 -5.75 -19.48
C GLY A 570 20.93 -4.38 -18.78
N ARG A 571 20.27 -3.43 -19.45
CA ARG A 571 20.27 -2.01 -19.06
C ARG A 571 19.29 -1.75 -17.90
N ARG A 572 19.78 -1.10 -16.84
CA ARG A 572 18.91 -0.45 -15.84
C ARG A 572 18.48 0.91 -16.38
N VAL A 573 17.25 1.33 -16.08
CA VAL A 573 16.65 2.56 -16.62
C VAL A 573 16.47 3.58 -15.50
N ILE A 574 16.43 4.87 -15.84
CA ILE A 574 15.97 5.88 -14.88
C ILE A 574 14.46 5.66 -14.64
N PRO A 575 13.93 5.80 -13.41
CA PRO A 575 12.63 5.26 -13.05
C PRO A 575 11.46 5.61 -13.97
N GLU A 576 10.74 4.56 -14.37
CA GLU A 576 9.52 4.63 -15.19
C GLU A 576 8.23 4.43 -14.37
N GLU A 577 8.33 4.03 -13.10
CA GLU A 577 7.21 3.92 -12.17
C GLU A 577 6.70 5.30 -11.72
N PRO A 578 5.41 5.46 -11.39
CA PRO A 578 4.96 6.61 -10.61
C PRO A 578 5.62 6.55 -9.22
N LEU A 579 6.33 7.61 -8.86
CA LEU A 579 7.01 7.75 -7.58
C LEU A 579 6.07 8.37 -6.54
N SER A 580 6.16 7.86 -5.32
CA SER A 580 5.59 8.46 -4.11
C SER A 580 6.70 9.12 -3.29
N ILE A 581 6.37 10.20 -2.58
CA ILE A 581 7.28 11.00 -1.75
C ILE A 581 7.27 10.50 -0.31
N ILE A 582 8.45 10.43 0.31
CA ILE A 582 8.68 10.12 1.72
C ILE A 582 9.46 11.28 2.36
N ALA A 583 9.11 11.62 3.60
CA ALA A 583 10.02 12.34 4.49
C ALA A 583 10.03 11.65 5.85
N ASN A 584 11.20 11.39 6.42
CA ASN A 584 11.38 10.76 7.72
C ASN A 584 12.51 11.39 8.50
N PHE A 585 12.49 11.21 9.82
CA PHE A 585 13.61 11.56 10.68
C PHE A 585 13.89 10.41 11.63
N GLY A 586 14.92 9.61 11.35
CA GLY A 586 15.22 8.41 12.13
C GLY A 586 16.59 8.38 12.80
N ILE A 587 16.87 7.28 13.51
CA ILE A 587 18.21 6.97 14.03
C ILE A 587 18.48 5.45 13.95
N SER A 588 19.59 5.05 13.32
CA SER A 588 19.91 3.62 13.14
C SER A 588 21.41 3.32 13.17
N ASN A 589 21.77 2.27 13.92
CA ASN A 589 23.12 1.69 13.92
C ASN A 589 23.47 0.97 12.60
N SER A 590 22.48 0.66 11.75
CA SER A 590 22.72 0.07 10.42
C SER A 590 23.10 1.12 9.38
N PHE A 591 22.75 2.39 9.63
CA PHE A 591 22.99 3.50 8.70
C PHE A 591 24.26 4.29 9.05
N ALA A 592 24.39 4.74 10.29
CA ALA A 592 25.50 5.58 10.73
C ALA A 592 25.99 5.24 12.15
N TYR A 593 27.22 5.67 12.46
CA TYR A 593 27.71 5.65 13.84
C TYR A 593 26.99 6.72 14.68
N ILE A 594 26.36 6.31 15.77
CA ILE A 594 25.60 7.22 16.66
C ILE A 594 26.49 7.74 17.79
N ASN A 595 26.73 9.05 17.84
CA ASN A 595 27.41 9.69 18.97
C ASN A 595 26.40 10.05 20.08
N TRP A 596 26.05 9.06 20.91
CA TRP A 596 25.08 9.22 22.00
C TRP A 596 25.42 10.36 22.98
N ASP A 597 26.69 10.63 23.23
CA ASP A 597 27.11 11.73 24.13
C ASP A 597 26.73 13.11 23.57
N LEU A 598 26.57 13.26 22.25
CA LEU A 598 26.13 14.51 21.62
C LEU A 598 24.63 14.46 21.29
N ILE A 599 24.13 13.35 20.77
CA ILE A 599 22.71 13.15 20.41
C ILE A 599 21.79 13.32 21.63
N ASN A 600 22.16 12.78 22.79
CA ASN A 600 21.37 12.96 24.03
C ASN A 600 21.36 14.42 24.56
N LYS A 601 22.15 15.33 23.97
CA LYS A 601 22.13 16.77 24.25
C LYS A 601 21.34 17.58 23.21
N THR A 602 20.89 16.94 22.11
CA THR A 602 20.09 17.56 21.05
C THR A 602 18.66 17.03 20.95
N ILE A 603 18.30 15.98 21.70
CA ILE A 603 16.90 15.51 21.88
C ILE A 603 16.22 16.38 22.96
N PRO A 604 14.95 16.81 22.79
CA PRO A 604 14.10 16.60 21.61
C PRO A 604 14.56 17.42 20.40
N ALA A 605 14.53 16.79 19.24
CA ALA A 605 14.96 17.37 17.97
C ALA A 605 13.78 17.47 16.99
N THR A 606 13.88 18.32 15.98
CA THR A 606 12.82 18.48 14.98
C THR A 606 13.41 18.70 13.59
N MET A 607 12.99 17.89 12.62
CA MET A 607 13.17 18.17 11.20
C MET A 607 11.98 19.03 10.75
N ARG A 608 12.25 20.13 10.03
CA ARG A 608 11.21 21.09 9.62
C ARG A 608 11.16 21.20 8.12
N ILE A 609 9.97 21.08 7.53
CA ILE A 609 9.73 21.19 6.09
C ILE A 609 8.79 22.37 5.85
N ASP A 610 9.33 23.40 5.20
CA ASP A 610 8.69 24.68 4.89
C ASP A 610 7.77 24.56 3.66
N TYR A 611 8.21 23.86 2.62
CA TYR A 611 7.33 23.40 1.54
C TYR A 611 7.82 22.09 0.89
N ILE A 612 6.91 21.42 0.17
CA ILE A 612 7.20 20.39 -0.85
C ILE A 612 6.58 20.86 -2.17
N ARG A 613 7.31 20.81 -3.28
CA ARG A 613 6.82 21.23 -4.61
C ARG A 613 7.26 20.26 -5.70
N ILE A 614 6.39 20.04 -6.69
CA ILE A 614 6.62 19.21 -7.88
C ILE A 614 6.38 20.04 -9.13
N TYR A 615 7.31 19.98 -10.09
CA TYR A 615 7.23 20.67 -11.38
C TYR A 615 7.46 19.67 -12.52
N GLN A 616 6.78 19.83 -13.64
CA GLN A 616 6.89 18.95 -14.81
C GLN A 616 6.92 19.75 -16.11
N ASP A 617 7.47 19.16 -17.18
CA ASP A 617 7.60 19.79 -18.50
C ASP A 617 6.21 20.27 -19.00
N GLU A 618 6.11 21.53 -19.42
CA GLU A 618 4.83 22.15 -19.81
C GLU A 618 4.14 21.37 -20.96
N GLY A 619 2.92 20.88 -20.71
CA GLY A 619 2.15 20.03 -21.61
C GLY A 619 2.42 18.52 -21.49
N ASN A 620 3.23 18.07 -20.51
CA ASN A 620 3.49 16.67 -20.21
C ASN A 620 3.28 16.35 -18.71
N GLU A 621 2.27 16.96 -18.09
CA GLU A 621 1.98 16.84 -16.66
C GLU A 621 1.40 15.44 -16.31
N ILE A 622 2.09 14.70 -15.42
CA ILE A 622 1.72 13.37 -14.95
C ILE A 622 1.78 13.35 -13.42
N VAL A 623 0.66 13.73 -12.78
CA VAL A 623 0.43 13.60 -11.33
C VAL A 623 -0.70 12.60 -11.10
N THR A 624 -0.35 11.33 -11.05
CA THR A 624 -1.26 10.19 -10.83
C THR A 624 -0.47 8.96 -10.37
N CYS A 625 -1.08 8.12 -9.54
CA CYS A 625 -0.57 6.79 -9.19
C CYS A 625 -0.91 5.73 -10.26
N ASP A 626 -1.74 6.08 -11.25
CA ASP A 626 -2.08 5.24 -12.41
C ASP A 626 -1.81 5.97 -13.75
N PRO A 627 -0.53 6.20 -14.12
CA PRO A 627 -0.16 6.62 -15.48
C PRO A 627 -0.25 5.46 -16.47
N GLU A 628 -0.44 5.77 -17.77
CA GLU A 628 -0.77 4.78 -18.81
C GLU A 628 0.27 3.66 -18.95
N GLY A 629 -0.19 2.41 -18.80
CA GLY A 629 0.64 1.22 -18.80
C GLY A 629 1.64 1.16 -17.65
N TYR A 630 1.46 1.96 -16.60
CA TYR A 630 2.25 1.94 -15.36
C TYR A 630 1.31 2.02 -14.13
N GLU A 631 0.11 1.48 -14.27
CA GLU A 631 -0.94 1.47 -13.25
C GLU A 631 -0.49 0.70 -12.00
N THR A 632 -0.92 1.16 -10.82
CA THR A 632 -0.52 0.60 -9.51
C THR A 632 -1.72 0.35 -8.58
N THR A 633 -2.69 1.26 -8.51
CA THR A 633 -3.82 1.18 -7.56
C THR A 633 -4.63 -0.10 -7.76
N GLY A 634 -4.83 -0.50 -9.02
CA GLY A 634 -5.54 -1.74 -9.38
C GLY A 634 -4.82 -3.04 -9.02
N TYR A 635 -3.50 -2.99 -8.76
CA TYR A 635 -2.70 -4.11 -8.28
C TYR A 635 -2.64 -4.14 -6.75
N ILE A 636 -2.35 -2.99 -6.14
CA ILE A 636 -2.32 -2.79 -4.68
C ILE A 636 -3.67 -3.21 -4.07
N LYS A 637 -4.79 -2.81 -4.68
CA LYS A 637 -6.14 -3.15 -4.21
C LYS A 637 -6.49 -4.65 -4.28
N LYS A 638 -5.82 -5.44 -5.12
CA LYS A 638 -5.98 -6.92 -5.15
C LYS A 638 -5.15 -7.60 -4.06
N HIS A 639 -4.09 -6.95 -3.60
CA HIS A 639 -3.07 -7.49 -2.71
C HIS A 639 -2.92 -6.64 -1.43
N PRO A 640 -3.98 -6.35 -0.65
CA PRO A 640 -3.92 -5.35 0.42
C PRO A 640 -2.98 -5.71 1.59
N GLU A 641 -2.86 -6.99 1.95
CA GLU A 641 -2.16 -7.43 3.17
C GLU A 641 -0.67 -7.01 3.22
N PRO A 642 0.15 -7.19 2.15
CA PRO A 642 1.52 -6.67 2.05
C PRO A 642 1.70 -5.17 2.31
N TYR A 643 0.67 -4.35 2.12
CA TYR A 643 0.73 -2.89 2.29
C TYR A 643 0.06 -2.39 3.58
N ALA A 644 -0.60 -3.30 4.33
CA ALA A 644 -1.33 -3.03 5.56
C ALA A 644 -0.64 -3.62 6.81
N ASN A 645 0.24 -4.62 6.65
CA ASN A 645 0.85 -5.34 7.76
C ASN A 645 2.40 -5.31 7.70
N PRO A 646 3.07 -4.43 8.47
CA PRO A 646 4.52 -4.27 8.42
C PRO A 646 5.30 -5.46 9.04
N ASN A 647 4.61 -6.35 9.77
CA ASN A 647 5.23 -7.55 10.37
C ASN A 647 5.49 -8.66 9.34
N ILE A 648 4.92 -8.56 8.14
CA ILE A 648 5.11 -9.53 7.06
C ILE A 648 6.30 -9.06 6.21
N THR A 649 7.29 -9.93 6.03
CA THR A 649 8.57 -9.56 5.41
C THR A 649 8.80 -10.14 4.01
N GLN A 650 7.90 -11.00 3.54
CA GLN A 650 7.96 -11.62 2.21
C GLN A 650 6.56 -11.72 1.60
N TRP A 651 6.45 -11.56 0.29
CA TRP A 651 5.21 -11.64 -0.48
C TRP A 651 4.45 -12.95 -0.23
N LYS A 652 5.18 -14.07 -0.17
CA LYS A 652 4.63 -15.40 0.11
C LYS A 652 4.06 -15.58 1.52
N GLN A 653 4.56 -14.81 2.51
CA GLN A 653 4.02 -14.86 3.87
C GLN A 653 2.62 -14.19 3.95
N ALA A 654 2.30 -13.27 3.03
CA ALA A 654 0.95 -12.70 2.90
C ALA A 654 -0.04 -13.61 2.14
N GLY A 655 0.37 -14.83 1.76
CA GLY A 655 -0.49 -15.80 1.07
C GLY A 655 -0.56 -15.66 -0.45
N TYR A 656 0.32 -14.85 -1.06
CA TYR A 656 0.38 -14.66 -2.51
C TYR A 656 1.57 -15.40 -3.14
N ASP A 657 1.33 -16.08 -4.26
CA ASP A 657 2.41 -16.68 -5.06
C ASP A 657 3.25 -15.60 -5.76
N VAL A 658 4.50 -15.93 -6.06
CA VAL A 658 5.38 -15.09 -6.90
C VAL A 658 5.12 -15.46 -8.37
N PRO A 659 4.81 -14.50 -9.25
CA PRO A 659 4.52 -14.76 -10.66
C PRO A 659 5.65 -15.50 -11.38
N LYS A 660 5.29 -16.50 -12.19
CA LYS A 660 6.25 -17.22 -13.04
C LYS A 660 6.62 -16.37 -14.25
N ASN A 661 7.84 -16.57 -14.76
CA ASN A 661 8.35 -15.94 -15.97
C ASN A 661 8.95 -16.96 -16.96
N THR A 662 9.01 -16.61 -18.25
CA THR A 662 9.42 -17.54 -19.33
C THR A 662 10.85 -18.04 -19.16
N LEU A 663 11.77 -17.19 -18.71
CA LEU A 663 13.19 -17.50 -18.55
C LEU A 663 13.43 -18.64 -17.56
N MET A 664 12.81 -18.59 -16.37
CA MET A 664 13.01 -19.60 -15.32
C MET A 664 12.03 -20.79 -15.41
N HIS A 665 10.90 -20.65 -16.10
CA HIS A 665 9.79 -21.64 -16.02
C HIS A 665 9.39 -22.27 -17.37
N GLY A 666 9.95 -21.83 -18.50
CA GLY A 666 9.68 -22.43 -19.82
C GLY A 666 8.24 -22.27 -20.34
N CYS A 667 7.50 -21.31 -19.79
CA CYS A 667 6.11 -21.00 -20.16
C CYS A 667 6.00 -20.18 -21.47
N LYS A 668 4.77 -19.79 -21.81
CA LYS A 668 4.41 -18.89 -22.92
C LYS A 668 3.33 -17.90 -22.50
#